data_AF-A0A0R3QT94-F1
#
_entry.id   AF-A0A0R3QT94-F1
#
_cell.length_a   1.000
_cell.length_b   1.000
_cell.length_c   1.000
_cell.angle_alpha   90.00
_cell.angle_beta   90.00
_cell.angle_gamma   90.00
#
_symmetry.space_group_name_H-M   'P 1'
#
loop_
_entity.id
_entity.type
_entity.pdbx_description
1 polymer ?
#
loop_
_entity_poly.entity_id
_entity_poly.type
_entity_poly.pdbx_seq_one_letter_code
_entity_poly.pdbx_strand_id
1 'polypeptide(L)'
;MGINSENGMADNGDAVLDKNLYSRQIYALGESAMMHLRKASVLISGIGSVGVEVAKNLILGGIRQVTIHDTRDARWLDLSAQYYLKESDIGRNRAEASFEHLAELNDSVTCHLSMDPLNENFVKQFDLTVLTDAPLSMQLIVNDWTRKHNRHFIATDARGLFGIVFVDVGAEFKVNDLNGERCKELLIEHVDAETGDVTTLDNVMHGLEDGDYVTFSEVKGMTELNGIEPLKITIKKPNVFNIGKVVAKFSPYVEGGRFTQVKVPSIISHKSLKESLIEPDILMWDFAKFENPSQLHALWQALHSFEAKHKRSPMPRSNEDVGLLKVELPPGAELDENLLRIFSYQACGNLAPIASIVGGIAAQEAMKAVMHHMTPLKQFLYIDCIEALPGDWSPFDNNNLTANDCEMKNCRYDGQVAVFGRAYQEALLKQKYFIVGAGAIGCELLKNLAMMGVACGPDGKLKITDMDQIEISNLNRQFLFRRNDVGNKKSEVAVKAVKDFNLNIKIDALSERVGAETESIFTDDFFNDLNGVLNALDNVDARRYMDRRCIYYRLPLLDSGTMGTKGNTQVVYPHLTESYGSSVDPPEKDIPICTLKNFPNEIQHTIQWARDLFEGLFTTPAETANQFISDERGFLQRVDQMNTAQRLHMLSKVEEALIRERPHSPEDCIKWARMNFQEYFHNMIAQLLHMFPPDQVTEQGIKFWSGSKRCPHVLDFNPDEPEHFNFVWAASILRAHQYGITPIIDKKKFLAVLNEIHPPPFMPKSDVKIAVTEAEAKQEEKATADGKCDDVDEKLQSVMMNLAKLNKKTTKSLIPIDFEKDDDTNHHMEFITAASNLRADNYQITPADVMKTKQIAGRIIPALATTTAAVAGLVCIELYKMIGDGHQPPNVPLKVFK
;
A
#
# COMPACT_ATOMS: atom_id res chain seq x y z
N MET A 1 -4.81 -34.42 37.40
CA MET A 1 -5.56 -35.05 36.29
C MET A 1 -5.44 -34.09 35.12
N GLY A 2 -4.57 -34.22 34.13
CA GLY A 2 -3.93 -35.38 33.52
C GLY A 2 -4.17 -35.23 32.02
N ILE A 3 -3.38 -34.39 31.34
CA ILE A 3 -3.32 -34.31 29.86
C ILE A 3 -1.85 -34.18 29.47
N ASN A 4 -1.49 -35.05 28.53
CA ASN A 4 -0.14 -35.44 28.15
C ASN A 4 0.70 -34.31 27.57
N SER A 5 1.94 -34.26 28.05
CA SER A 5 3.12 -33.72 27.40
C SER A 5 3.56 -34.67 26.28
N GLU A 6 3.32 -34.29 25.02
CA GLU A 6 4.03 -34.81 23.84
C GLU A 6 3.69 -33.91 22.64
N ASN A 7 4.37 -32.78 22.53
CA ASN A 7 4.52 -32.08 21.25
C ASN A 7 6.00 -32.17 20.89
N GLY A 8 6.29 -33.12 19.99
CA GLY A 8 7.58 -33.24 19.35
C GLY A 8 7.95 -31.94 18.66
N MET A 9 9.19 -31.50 18.89
CA MET A 9 9.89 -30.56 18.03
C MET A 9 9.92 -31.15 16.61
N ALA A 10 9.00 -30.71 15.77
CA ALA A 10 9.12 -30.87 14.33
C ALA A 10 10.09 -29.79 13.82
N ASP A 11 11.25 -30.24 13.39
CA ASP A 11 12.16 -29.51 12.52
C ASP A 11 11.47 -29.30 11.16
N ASN A 12 10.65 -28.25 11.04
CA ASN A 12 9.94 -27.90 9.79
C ASN A 12 10.73 -26.84 9.02
N GLY A 13 11.67 -27.33 8.21
CA GLY A 13 12.58 -26.56 7.35
C GLY A 13 11.96 -25.83 6.14
N ASP A 14 10.70 -25.42 6.19
CA ASP A 14 10.15 -24.36 5.32
C ASP A 14 8.91 -23.76 6.00
N ALA A 15 9.08 -22.61 6.65
CA ALA A 15 7.96 -21.88 7.21
C ALA A 15 7.07 -21.38 6.06
N VAL A 16 5.88 -21.97 5.92
CA VAL A 16 4.86 -21.54 4.96
C VAL A 16 4.56 -20.05 5.20
N LEU A 17 4.83 -19.21 4.19
CA LEU A 17 4.55 -17.78 4.25
C LEU A 17 3.04 -17.56 4.38
N ASP A 18 2.60 -16.88 5.45
CA ASP A 18 1.19 -16.51 5.65
C ASP A 18 0.80 -15.41 4.65
N LYS A 19 0.27 -15.83 3.49
CA LYS A 19 -0.14 -14.94 2.40
C LYS A 19 -1.30 -14.02 2.79
N ASN A 20 -2.08 -14.36 3.81
CA ASN A 20 -3.19 -13.53 4.29
C ASN A 20 -2.67 -12.39 5.18
N LEU A 21 -1.74 -12.68 6.10
CA LEU A 21 -1.08 -11.66 6.92
C LEU A 21 -0.22 -10.71 6.08
N TYR A 22 0.62 -11.26 5.20
CA TYR A 22 1.61 -10.48 4.43
C TYR A 22 1.10 -10.00 3.05
N SER A 23 -0.20 -10.12 2.77
CA SER A 23 -0.78 -9.85 1.44
C SER A 23 -0.28 -8.55 0.81
N ARG A 24 -0.42 -7.42 1.51
CA ARG A 24 -0.04 -6.08 1.00
C ARG A 24 1.46 -5.90 0.85
N GLN A 25 2.24 -6.54 1.71
CA GLN A 25 3.70 -6.50 1.70
C GLN A 25 4.27 -7.38 0.57
N ILE A 26 3.66 -8.54 0.27
CA ILE A 26 4.05 -9.38 -0.87
C ILE A 26 3.86 -8.62 -2.18
N TYR A 27 2.79 -7.83 -2.32
CA TYR A 27 2.61 -7.01 -3.52
C TYR A 27 3.63 -5.87 -3.65
N ALA A 28 4.25 -5.45 -2.55
CA ALA A 28 5.25 -4.38 -2.53
C ALA A 28 6.68 -4.89 -2.72
N LEU A 29 7.02 -6.05 -2.14
CA LEU A 29 8.39 -6.59 -2.13
C LEU A 29 8.57 -7.81 -3.06
N GLY A 30 7.49 -8.54 -3.34
CA GLY A 30 7.51 -9.83 -4.02
C GLY A 30 7.70 -11.01 -3.05
N GLU A 31 7.22 -12.17 -3.45
CA GLU A 31 7.30 -13.41 -2.64
C GLU A 31 8.75 -13.85 -2.41
N SER A 32 9.63 -13.67 -3.41
CA SER A 32 11.06 -13.97 -3.26
C SER A 32 11.72 -13.16 -2.15
N ALA A 33 11.50 -11.84 -2.09
CA ALA A 33 12.02 -11.00 -1.03
C ALA A 33 11.50 -11.43 0.35
N MET A 34 10.20 -11.77 0.45
CA MET A 34 9.62 -12.30 1.69
C MET A 34 10.31 -13.58 2.15
N MET A 35 10.59 -14.51 1.24
CA MET A 35 11.30 -15.75 1.59
C MET A 35 12.71 -15.51 2.13
N HIS A 36 13.40 -14.46 1.67
CA HIS A 36 14.70 -14.08 2.22
C HIS A 36 14.55 -13.49 3.64
N LEU A 37 13.55 -12.63 3.88
CA LEU A 37 13.24 -12.12 5.22
C LEU A 37 12.96 -13.27 6.21
N ARG A 38 12.25 -14.31 5.77
CA ARG A 38 11.97 -15.53 6.55
C ARG A 38 13.18 -16.42 6.82
N LYS A 39 14.36 -16.09 6.29
CA LYS A 39 15.63 -16.77 6.55
C LYS A 39 16.62 -15.91 7.35
N ALA A 40 16.39 -14.61 7.45
CA ALA A 40 17.31 -13.65 8.02
C ALA A 40 17.24 -13.58 9.56
N SER A 41 18.39 -13.34 10.18
CA SER A 41 18.53 -13.03 11.61
C SER A 41 19.09 -11.62 11.81
N VAL A 42 18.42 -10.82 12.63
CA VAL A 42 18.80 -9.41 12.86
C VAL A 42 18.99 -9.13 14.35
N LEU A 43 20.11 -8.49 14.69
CA LEU A 43 20.35 -7.90 16.01
C LEU A 43 20.02 -6.41 15.96
N ILE A 44 19.22 -5.93 16.91
CA ILE A 44 18.96 -4.51 17.12
C ILE A 44 19.52 -4.16 18.49
N SER A 45 20.61 -3.38 18.51
CA SER A 45 21.30 -2.97 19.73
C SER A 45 21.05 -1.49 20.01
N GLY A 46 20.48 -1.20 21.18
CA GLY A 46 19.95 0.10 21.57
C GLY A 46 18.46 0.15 21.29
N ILE A 47 17.64 0.14 22.34
CA ILE A 47 16.16 0.20 22.27
C ILE A 47 15.69 1.55 22.84
N GLY A 48 16.32 2.61 22.34
CA GLY A 48 15.81 3.98 22.46
C GLY A 48 14.69 4.24 21.46
N SER A 49 14.48 5.51 21.10
CA SER A 49 13.38 5.92 20.22
C SER A 49 13.54 5.41 18.79
N VAL A 50 14.73 5.50 18.19
CA VAL A 50 14.99 4.94 16.85
C VAL A 50 14.98 3.41 16.89
N GLY A 51 15.60 2.82 17.91
CA GLY A 51 15.69 1.36 18.06
C GLY A 51 14.33 0.66 18.15
N VAL A 52 13.38 1.22 18.91
CA VAL A 52 12.02 0.65 19.02
C VAL A 52 11.25 0.75 17.70
N GLU A 53 11.43 1.83 16.93
CA GLU A 53 10.83 1.99 15.60
C GLU A 53 11.40 0.98 14.60
N VAL A 54 12.72 0.77 14.61
CA VAL A 54 13.35 -0.26 13.77
C VAL A 54 12.81 -1.64 14.15
N ALA A 55 12.78 -1.97 15.44
CA ALA A 55 12.29 -3.26 15.93
C ALA A 55 10.84 -3.51 15.52
N LYS A 56 9.94 -2.54 15.77
CA LYS A 56 8.53 -2.60 15.37
C LYS A 56 8.41 -2.92 13.88
N ASN A 57 9.07 -2.15 13.01
CA ASN A 57 8.95 -2.31 11.56
C ASN A 57 9.54 -3.65 11.05
N LEU A 58 10.64 -4.13 11.64
CA LEU A 58 11.26 -5.40 11.24
C LEU A 58 10.44 -6.63 11.70
N ILE A 59 9.86 -6.57 12.90
CA ILE A 59 8.99 -7.63 13.43
C ILE A 59 7.69 -7.68 12.61
N LEU A 60 7.05 -6.54 12.35
CA LEU A 60 5.90 -6.47 11.46
C LEU A 60 6.23 -6.95 10.04
N GLY A 61 7.41 -6.60 9.54
CA GLY A 61 7.95 -7.02 8.25
C GLY A 61 8.22 -8.53 8.15
N GLY A 62 8.16 -9.27 9.25
CA GLY A 62 8.19 -10.72 9.22
C GLY A 62 9.59 -11.33 9.11
N ILE A 63 10.64 -10.64 9.57
CA ILE A 63 11.98 -11.24 9.68
C ILE A 63 11.91 -12.52 10.52
N ARG A 64 12.69 -13.56 10.18
CA ARG A 64 12.65 -14.84 10.93
C ARG A 64 12.91 -14.65 12.42
N GLN A 65 14.00 -13.95 12.74
CA GLN A 65 14.49 -13.80 14.09
C GLN A 65 15.00 -12.38 14.33
N VAL A 66 14.51 -11.76 15.39
CA VAL A 66 14.95 -10.43 15.85
C VAL A 66 15.47 -10.56 17.28
N THR A 67 16.71 -10.15 17.52
CA THR A 67 17.25 -10.05 18.88
C THR A 67 17.23 -8.59 19.32
N ILE A 68 16.47 -8.33 20.38
CA ILE A 68 16.27 -7.04 21.01
C ILE A 68 17.33 -6.93 22.11
N HIS A 69 18.26 -6.00 21.94
CA HIS A 69 19.41 -5.83 22.84
C HIS A 69 19.54 -4.40 23.34
N ASP A 70 19.71 -4.22 24.64
CA ASP A 70 20.12 -2.94 25.23
C ASP A 70 20.80 -3.18 26.58
N THR A 71 21.80 -2.37 26.91
CA THR A 71 22.48 -2.40 28.21
C THR A 71 22.13 -1.20 29.09
N ARG A 72 21.25 -0.31 28.63
CA ARG A 72 20.85 0.90 29.37
C ARG A 72 19.47 0.79 29.99
N ASP A 73 19.33 1.48 31.10
CA ASP A 73 18.05 1.66 31.80
C ASP A 73 17.26 2.84 31.22
N ALA A 74 15.94 2.73 31.30
CA ALA A 74 15.00 3.75 30.87
C ALA A 74 15.13 5.03 31.72
N ARG A 75 15.11 6.17 31.03
CA ARG A 75 15.19 7.52 31.59
C ARG A 75 14.04 8.37 31.07
N TRP A 76 13.78 9.50 31.72
CA TRP A 76 12.71 10.43 31.34
C TRP A 76 12.79 10.91 29.88
N LEU A 77 14.01 11.11 29.37
CA LEU A 77 14.22 11.48 27.97
C LEU A 77 13.78 10.40 26.98
N ASP A 78 13.80 9.11 27.36
CA ASP A 78 13.39 8.02 26.48
C ASP A 78 11.86 8.06 26.23
N LEU A 79 11.08 8.41 27.25
CA LEU A 79 9.61 8.44 27.20
C LEU A 79 9.05 9.50 26.25
N SER A 80 9.87 10.42 25.73
CA SER A 80 9.46 11.41 24.73
C SER A 80 9.20 10.79 23.35
N ALA A 81 9.78 9.62 23.08
CA ALA A 81 9.67 8.99 21.76
C ALA A 81 9.68 7.45 21.77
N GLN A 82 10.02 6.80 22.90
CA GLN A 82 9.89 5.36 23.08
C GLN A 82 8.49 5.05 23.65
N TYR A 83 7.57 4.65 22.77
CA TYR A 83 6.13 4.50 23.07
C TYR A 83 5.75 3.24 23.88
N TYR A 84 6.66 2.28 24.06
CA TYR A 84 6.47 1.12 24.94
C TYR A 84 7.02 1.30 26.35
N LEU A 85 7.82 2.33 26.62
CA LEU A 85 8.26 2.63 27.98
C LEU A 85 7.19 3.41 28.74
N LYS A 86 6.94 3.01 29.98
CA LYS A 86 6.05 3.71 30.91
C LYS A 86 6.86 4.43 31.98
N GLU A 87 6.21 5.37 32.68
CA GLU A 87 6.83 6.04 33.84
C GLU A 87 7.27 5.05 34.93
N SER A 88 6.56 3.93 35.05
CA SER A 88 6.92 2.84 35.96
C SER A 88 8.18 2.06 35.56
N ASP A 89 8.66 2.21 34.32
CA ASP A 89 9.83 1.49 33.83
C ASP A 89 11.13 2.28 34.02
N ILE A 90 11.08 3.52 34.50
CA ILE A 90 12.27 4.33 34.78
C ILE A 90 13.21 3.56 35.72
N GLY A 91 14.47 3.39 35.30
CA GLY A 91 15.47 2.60 36.01
C GLY A 91 15.45 1.09 35.71
N ARG A 92 14.54 0.61 34.87
CA ARG A 92 14.57 -0.77 34.32
C ARG A 92 15.25 -0.76 32.95
N ASN A 93 15.84 -1.89 32.57
CA ASN A 93 16.46 -2.05 31.25
C ASN A 93 15.44 -1.81 30.12
N ARG A 94 15.82 -1.01 29.11
CA ARG A 94 14.89 -0.61 28.02
C ARG A 94 14.45 -1.79 27.14
N ALA A 95 15.37 -2.72 26.86
CA ALA A 95 15.05 -3.91 26.08
C ALA A 95 14.11 -4.84 26.85
N GLU A 96 14.38 -5.10 28.14
CA GLU A 96 13.51 -5.91 28.99
C GLU A 96 12.11 -5.30 29.10
N ALA A 97 12.02 -3.99 29.38
CA ALA A 97 10.74 -3.31 29.58
C ALA A 97 9.85 -3.28 28.33
N SER A 98 10.42 -3.34 27.13
CA SER A 98 9.69 -3.29 25.86
C SER A 98 9.58 -4.62 25.12
N PHE A 99 10.22 -5.68 25.64
CA PHE A 99 10.33 -6.97 24.95
C PHE A 99 8.97 -7.59 24.60
N GLU A 100 8.07 -7.72 25.59
CA GLU A 100 6.76 -8.36 25.41
C GLU A 100 5.91 -7.62 24.37
N HIS A 101 5.92 -6.28 24.44
CA HIS A 101 5.19 -5.43 23.49
C HIS A 101 5.72 -5.52 22.05
N LEU A 102 7.02 -5.74 21.87
CA LEU A 102 7.61 -5.97 20.56
C LEU A 102 7.33 -7.39 20.06
N ALA A 103 7.46 -8.40 20.93
CA ALA A 103 7.27 -9.80 20.58
C ALA A 103 5.83 -10.12 20.17
N GLU A 104 4.83 -9.49 20.78
CA GLU A 104 3.41 -9.69 20.45
C GLU A 104 2.96 -9.08 19.11
N LEU A 105 3.81 -8.28 18.45
CA LEU A 105 3.45 -7.64 17.17
C LEU A 105 3.27 -8.66 16.05
N ASN A 106 4.00 -9.77 16.09
CA ASN A 106 3.98 -10.78 15.05
C ASN A 106 4.43 -12.15 15.55
N ASP A 107 3.47 -13.02 15.83
CA ASP A 107 3.69 -14.39 16.32
C ASP A 107 4.53 -15.26 15.38
N SER A 108 4.69 -14.86 14.11
CA SER A 108 5.55 -15.57 13.16
C SER A 108 7.03 -15.18 13.26
N VAL A 109 7.40 -14.19 14.06
CA VAL A 109 8.79 -13.73 14.25
C VAL A 109 9.30 -14.20 15.61
N THR A 110 10.45 -14.89 15.62
CA THR A 110 11.08 -15.27 16.88
C THR A 110 11.85 -14.09 17.46
N CYS A 111 11.36 -13.55 18.58
CA CYS A 111 12.03 -12.47 19.30
C CYS A 111 12.88 -13.02 20.45
N HIS A 112 14.10 -12.51 20.62
CA HIS A 112 14.96 -12.81 21.77
C HIS A 112 15.38 -11.54 22.50
N LEU A 113 15.55 -11.65 23.82
CA LEU A 113 16.04 -10.58 24.67
C LEU A 113 17.51 -10.83 25.01
N SER A 114 18.34 -9.79 24.95
CA SER A 114 19.70 -9.81 25.50
C SER A 114 20.02 -8.49 26.19
N MET A 115 20.71 -8.56 27.33
CA MET A 115 21.18 -7.40 28.08
C MET A 115 22.69 -7.45 28.32
N ASP A 116 23.37 -8.46 27.77
CA ASP A 116 24.80 -8.67 27.94
C ASP A 116 25.59 -7.74 27.01
N PRO A 117 26.74 -7.18 27.44
CA PRO A 117 27.56 -6.35 26.58
C PRO A 117 27.94 -7.03 25.26
N LEU A 118 27.85 -6.25 24.17
CA LEU A 118 28.23 -6.73 22.84
C LEU A 118 29.67 -7.23 22.79
N ASN A 119 29.86 -8.35 22.12
CA ASN A 119 31.17 -8.91 21.80
C ASN A 119 31.14 -9.57 20.42
N GLU A 120 32.32 -9.78 19.83
CA GLU A 120 32.46 -10.32 18.48
C GLU A 120 31.75 -11.69 18.31
N ASN A 121 31.81 -12.56 19.32
CA ASN A 121 31.21 -13.89 19.24
C ASN A 121 29.68 -13.86 19.22
N PHE A 122 29.08 -12.84 19.82
CA PHE A 122 27.65 -12.60 19.78
C PHE A 122 27.24 -11.98 18.43
N VAL A 123 27.90 -10.89 18.03
CA VAL A 123 27.57 -10.13 16.82
C VAL A 123 27.68 -10.98 15.54
N LYS A 124 28.70 -11.85 15.42
CA LYS A 124 28.92 -12.66 14.20
C LYS A 124 27.81 -13.68 13.89
N GLN A 125 26.91 -13.92 14.84
CA GLN A 125 25.81 -14.88 14.71
C GLN A 125 24.67 -14.34 13.83
N PHE A 126 24.58 -13.03 13.66
CA PHE A 126 23.50 -12.36 12.95
C PHE A 126 23.89 -12.02 11.51
N ASP A 127 22.93 -12.06 10.60
CA ASP A 127 23.14 -11.66 9.20
C ASP A 127 23.31 -10.14 9.08
N LEU A 128 22.59 -9.40 9.93
CA LEU A 128 22.63 -7.95 10.03
C LEU A 128 22.64 -7.50 11.49
N THR A 129 23.47 -6.51 11.81
CA THR A 129 23.41 -5.76 13.07
C THR A 129 22.99 -4.31 12.82
N VAL A 130 21.90 -3.88 13.45
CA VAL A 130 21.48 -2.49 13.54
C VAL A 130 21.89 -1.94 14.90
N LEU A 131 22.69 -0.88 14.91
CA LEU A 131 23.21 -0.25 16.11
C LEU A 131 22.63 1.16 16.23
N THR A 132 21.97 1.44 17.34
CA THR A 132 21.43 2.75 17.68
C THR A 132 21.97 3.24 19.01
N ASP A 133 21.93 4.57 19.22
CA ASP A 133 22.31 5.22 20.47
C ASP A 133 23.71 4.79 21.03
N ALA A 134 24.65 4.43 20.15
CA ALA A 134 25.95 3.89 20.53
C ALA A 134 27.06 4.90 20.27
N PRO A 135 28.08 5.00 21.15
CA PRO A 135 29.22 5.86 20.89
C PRO A 135 29.97 5.40 19.64
N LEU A 136 30.58 6.34 18.90
CA LEU A 136 31.32 6.05 17.66
C LEU A 136 32.38 4.96 17.84
N SER A 137 33.04 4.89 18.99
CA SER A 137 34.01 3.84 19.29
C SER A 137 33.41 2.43 19.21
N MET A 138 32.17 2.27 19.69
CA MET A 138 31.44 1.01 19.60
C MET A 138 30.96 0.75 18.16
N GLN A 139 30.49 1.79 17.46
CA GLN A 139 30.09 1.66 16.06
C GLN A 139 31.22 1.16 15.17
N LEU A 140 32.44 1.71 15.33
CA LEU A 140 33.63 1.28 14.61
C LEU A 140 33.99 -0.18 14.91
N ILE A 141 34.01 -0.56 16.19
CA ILE A 141 34.34 -1.93 16.61
C ILE A 141 33.34 -2.95 16.06
N VAL A 142 32.04 -2.65 16.14
CA VAL A 142 31.00 -3.55 15.63
C VAL A 142 31.05 -3.64 14.11
N ASN A 143 31.29 -2.54 13.41
CA ASN A 143 31.46 -2.56 11.96
C ASN A 143 32.67 -3.39 11.51
N ASP A 144 33.80 -3.29 12.23
CA ASP A 144 34.97 -4.13 11.99
C ASP A 144 34.67 -5.62 12.20
N TRP A 145 33.92 -5.96 13.27
CA TRP A 145 33.47 -7.33 13.53
C TRP A 145 32.56 -7.85 12.42
N THR A 146 31.56 -7.07 11.98
CA THR A 146 30.65 -7.50 10.92
C THR A 146 31.40 -7.69 9.61
N ARG A 147 32.29 -6.77 9.23
CA ARG A 147 33.14 -6.89 8.04
C ARG A 147 34.00 -8.14 8.06
N LYS A 148 34.65 -8.43 9.19
CA LYS A 148 35.49 -9.61 9.36
C LYS A 148 34.73 -10.94 9.13
N HIS A 149 33.44 -10.97 9.45
CA HIS A 149 32.58 -12.15 9.32
C HIS A 149 31.61 -12.08 8.14
N ASN A 150 31.83 -11.14 7.21
CA ASN A 150 30.96 -10.92 6.05
C ASN A 150 29.47 -10.73 6.42
N ARG A 151 29.22 -9.97 7.48
CA ARG A 151 27.90 -9.58 7.97
C ARG A 151 27.62 -8.12 7.65
N HIS A 152 26.34 -7.77 7.60
CA HIS A 152 25.89 -6.42 7.30
C HIS A 152 25.76 -5.58 8.57
N PHE A 153 25.89 -4.27 8.42
CA PHE A 153 25.89 -3.33 9.52
C PHE A 153 25.12 -2.06 9.16
N ILE A 154 24.31 -1.58 10.11
CA ILE A 154 23.65 -0.29 10.03
C ILE A 154 23.90 0.45 11.34
N ALA A 155 24.33 1.70 11.26
CA ALA A 155 24.37 2.61 12.40
C ALA A 155 23.37 3.74 12.17
N THR A 156 22.52 4.02 13.14
CA THR A 156 21.51 5.06 12.98
C THR A 156 21.15 5.73 14.30
N ASP A 157 20.89 7.02 14.26
CA ASP A 157 20.56 7.80 15.45
C ASP A 157 19.73 9.05 15.12
N ALA A 158 19.10 9.63 16.14
CA ALA A 158 18.33 10.86 16.07
C ALA A 158 18.60 11.77 17.28
N ARG A 159 18.78 13.07 17.04
CA ARG A 159 19.02 14.10 18.05
C ARG A 159 18.28 15.38 17.68
N GLY A 160 17.25 15.71 18.47
CA GLY A 160 16.35 16.83 18.15
C GLY A 160 15.74 16.67 16.75
N LEU A 161 15.87 17.70 15.91
CA LEU A 161 15.41 17.70 14.52
C LEU A 161 16.41 17.10 13.52
N PHE A 162 17.45 16.41 14.00
CA PHE A 162 18.50 15.81 13.16
C PHE A 162 18.49 14.29 13.24
N GLY A 163 18.80 13.63 12.13
CA GLY A 163 18.94 12.18 12.03
C GLY A 163 20.16 11.77 11.20
N ILE A 164 20.65 10.56 11.47
CA ILE A 164 21.73 9.92 10.71
C ILE A 164 21.38 8.46 10.42
N VAL A 165 21.62 8.02 9.18
CA VAL A 165 21.59 6.60 8.79
C VAL A 165 22.88 6.29 8.05
N PHE A 166 23.59 5.26 8.49
CA PHE A 166 24.77 4.71 7.82
C PHE A 166 24.51 3.23 7.50
N VAL A 167 24.81 2.82 6.27
CA VAL A 167 24.62 1.45 5.80
C VAL A 167 25.92 0.87 5.25
N ASP A 168 26.25 -0.32 5.72
CA ASP A 168 27.39 -1.11 5.26
C ASP A 168 26.98 -2.56 4.98
N VAL A 169 26.85 -2.90 3.69
CA VAL A 169 26.54 -4.26 3.23
C VAL A 169 27.78 -5.06 2.81
N GLY A 170 28.99 -4.53 3.02
CA GLY A 170 30.24 -5.17 2.61
C GLY A 170 30.81 -4.65 1.29
N ALA A 171 31.97 -5.19 0.89
CA ALA A 171 32.69 -4.77 -0.30
C ALA A 171 32.07 -5.33 -1.60
N GLU A 172 31.37 -6.45 -1.51
CA GLU A 172 30.68 -7.12 -2.61
C GLU A 172 29.30 -7.58 -2.14
N PHE A 173 28.26 -6.83 -2.49
CA PHE A 173 26.88 -7.19 -2.18
C PHE A 173 26.07 -7.35 -3.48
N LYS A 174 25.46 -8.52 -3.64
CA LYS A 174 24.63 -8.83 -4.82
C LYS A 174 23.20 -8.35 -4.59
N VAL A 175 22.69 -7.54 -5.52
CA VAL A 175 21.30 -7.09 -5.59
C VAL A 175 20.65 -7.70 -6.82
N ASN A 176 19.59 -8.48 -6.63
CA ASN A 176 18.88 -9.19 -7.71
C ASN A 176 17.87 -8.29 -8.45
N ASP A 177 17.33 -7.29 -7.75
CA ASP A 177 16.41 -6.28 -8.30
C ASP A 177 16.81 -4.91 -7.74
N LEU A 178 17.20 -3.96 -8.59
CA LEU A 178 17.72 -2.67 -8.15
C LEU A 178 16.64 -1.69 -7.66
N ASN A 179 15.39 -1.84 -8.09
CA ASN A 179 14.36 -0.83 -7.85
C ASN A 179 13.03 -1.38 -7.32
N GLY A 180 12.78 -2.69 -7.39
CA GLY A 180 11.52 -3.28 -6.94
C GLY A 180 10.32 -2.96 -7.84
N GLU A 181 10.56 -2.29 -8.98
CA GLU A 181 9.51 -2.02 -9.97
C GLU A 181 9.23 -3.28 -10.77
N ARG A 182 7.94 -3.51 -11.06
CA ARG A 182 7.51 -4.66 -11.87
C ARG A 182 8.19 -4.64 -13.23
N CYS A 183 8.61 -5.83 -13.69
CA CYS A 183 9.10 -6.00 -15.03
C CYS A 183 8.03 -5.59 -16.05
N LYS A 184 8.41 -4.75 -17.02
CA LYS A 184 7.54 -4.34 -18.12
C LYS A 184 7.39 -5.49 -19.10
N GLU A 185 6.17 -5.71 -19.56
CA GLU A 185 5.84 -6.75 -20.53
C GLU A 185 4.84 -6.17 -21.53
N LEU A 186 5.19 -6.15 -22.81
CA LEU A 186 4.37 -5.53 -23.87
C LEU A 186 4.49 -6.27 -25.19
N LEU A 187 3.43 -6.18 -25.98
CA LEU A 187 3.36 -6.72 -27.34
C LEU A 187 4.27 -5.94 -28.30
N ILE A 188 4.89 -6.67 -29.23
CA ILE A 188 5.72 -6.09 -30.28
C ILE A 188 4.98 -6.12 -31.62
N GLU A 189 5.26 -5.11 -32.44
CA GLU A 189 4.75 -5.00 -33.81
C GLU A 189 5.71 -5.64 -34.81
N HIS A 190 7.02 -5.41 -34.63
CA HIS A 190 8.03 -5.86 -35.57
C HIS A 190 9.41 -6.01 -34.92
N VAL A 191 10.20 -6.95 -35.47
CA VAL A 191 11.63 -7.12 -35.19
C VAL A 191 12.40 -7.06 -36.50
N ASP A 192 13.25 -6.05 -36.65
CA ASP A 192 14.12 -5.88 -37.82
C ASP A 192 15.36 -6.78 -37.70
N ALA A 193 15.53 -7.69 -38.65
CA ALA A 193 16.65 -8.64 -38.64
C ALA A 193 18.01 -8.00 -38.97
N GLU A 194 18.05 -6.89 -39.71
CA GLU A 194 19.29 -6.22 -40.11
C GLU A 194 19.81 -5.31 -38.99
N THR A 195 18.92 -4.49 -38.42
CA THR A 195 19.29 -3.51 -37.40
C THR A 195 19.23 -4.08 -35.98
N GLY A 196 18.34 -5.05 -35.73
CA GLY A 196 17.99 -5.51 -34.39
C GLY A 196 17.04 -4.55 -33.66
N ASP A 197 16.35 -3.66 -34.38
CA ASP A 197 15.34 -2.79 -33.79
C ASP A 197 14.05 -3.57 -33.54
N VAL A 198 13.49 -3.37 -32.35
CA VAL A 198 12.21 -3.92 -31.90
C VAL A 198 11.26 -2.76 -31.72
N THR A 199 10.13 -2.83 -32.42
CA THR A 199 9.08 -1.81 -32.39
C THR A 199 7.88 -2.34 -31.61
N THR A 200 7.41 -1.59 -30.62
CA THR A 200 6.16 -1.90 -29.91
C THR A 200 4.95 -1.53 -30.77
N LEU A 201 3.76 -2.04 -30.41
CA LEU A 201 2.51 -1.67 -31.09
C LEU A 201 2.32 -0.15 -31.20
N ASP A 202 1.62 0.28 -32.25
CA ASP A 202 1.37 1.70 -32.51
C ASP A 202 0.80 2.44 -31.29
N ASN A 203 1.36 3.62 -30.99
CA ASN A 203 1.09 4.45 -29.80
C ASN A 203 1.37 3.80 -28.43
N VAL A 204 2.00 2.63 -28.37
CA VAL A 204 2.41 2.00 -27.10
C VAL A 204 3.87 2.32 -26.82
N MET A 205 4.15 3.04 -25.74
CA MET A 205 5.53 3.31 -25.30
C MET A 205 6.04 2.16 -24.44
N HIS A 206 7.29 1.71 -24.69
CA HIS A 206 7.84 0.56 -23.95
C HIS A 206 8.20 0.89 -22.50
N GLY A 207 8.51 2.15 -22.21
CA GLY A 207 8.92 2.62 -20.89
C GLY A 207 10.29 2.11 -20.42
N LEU A 208 10.95 1.18 -21.12
CA LEU A 208 12.31 0.71 -20.82
C LEU A 208 13.37 1.84 -20.81
N GLU A 209 14.50 1.59 -20.16
CA GLU A 209 15.67 2.48 -20.04
C GLU A 209 16.92 1.88 -20.69
N ASP A 210 17.91 2.72 -21.00
CA ASP A 210 19.18 2.25 -21.57
C ASP A 210 19.90 1.29 -20.62
N GLY A 211 20.26 0.12 -21.14
CA GLY A 211 20.93 -0.93 -20.36
C GLY A 211 20.00 -1.88 -19.61
N ASP A 212 18.67 -1.72 -19.74
CA ASP A 212 17.71 -2.77 -19.38
C ASP A 212 17.97 -4.08 -20.14
N TYR A 213 17.43 -5.17 -19.63
CA TYR A 213 17.50 -6.49 -20.27
C TYR A 213 16.09 -7.00 -20.58
N VAL A 214 15.94 -7.68 -21.71
CA VAL A 214 14.66 -8.25 -22.14
C VAL A 214 14.81 -9.69 -22.64
N THR A 215 13.75 -10.48 -22.51
CA THR A 215 13.55 -11.76 -23.21
C THR A 215 12.24 -11.69 -24.01
N PHE A 216 11.94 -12.71 -24.82
CA PHE A 216 10.79 -12.70 -25.72
C PHE A 216 9.96 -13.98 -25.65
N SER A 217 8.69 -13.85 -26.01
CA SER A 217 7.75 -14.96 -26.18
C SER A 217 6.78 -14.66 -27.31
N GLU A 218 6.08 -15.69 -27.81
CA GLU A 218 5.03 -15.59 -28.83
C GLU A 218 5.46 -15.02 -30.20
N VAL A 219 6.76 -14.89 -30.47
CA VAL A 219 7.29 -14.38 -31.75
C VAL A 219 7.13 -15.46 -32.82
N LYS A 220 6.37 -15.18 -33.89
CA LYS A 220 6.22 -16.11 -35.02
C LYS A 220 7.20 -15.78 -36.15
N GLY A 221 7.69 -16.81 -36.82
CA GLY A 221 8.74 -16.70 -37.85
C GLY A 221 10.13 -16.75 -37.24
N MET A 222 10.45 -15.77 -36.37
CA MET A 222 11.73 -15.67 -35.66
C MET A 222 11.70 -16.42 -34.31
N THR A 223 11.45 -17.73 -34.36
CA THR A 223 11.18 -18.54 -33.16
C THR A 223 12.37 -18.70 -32.22
N GLU A 224 13.59 -18.53 -32.72
CA GLU A 224 14.85 -18.59 -31.98
C GLU A 224 14.95 -17.46 -30.94
N LEU A 225 14.16 -16.40 -31.11
CA LEU A 225 14.07 -15.29 -30.16
C LEU A 225 13.25 -15.67 -28.91
N ASN A 226 12.31 -16.62 -29.02
CA ASN A 226 11.46 -17.01 -27.91
C ASN A 226 12.27 -17.75 -26.83
N GLY A 227 12.24 -17.24 -25.60
CA GLY A 227 12.99 -17.80 -24.47
C GLY A 227 14.50 -17.57 -24.55
N ILE A 228 14.96 -16.62 -25.37
CA ILE A 228 16.38 -16.25 -25.44
C ILE A 228 16.89 -15.74 -24.09
N GLU A 229 18.18 -15.98 -23.80
CA GLU A 229 18.84 -15.38 -22.65
C GLU A 229 18.69 -13.85 -22.67
N PRO A 230 18.53 -13.18 -21.50
CA PRO A 230 18.23 -11.77 -21.45
C PRO A 230 19.22 -10.91 -22.24
N LEU A 231 18.70 -10.15 -23.20
CA LEU A 231 19.49 -9.28 -24.08
C LEU A 231 19.52 -7.87 -23.53
N LYS A 232 20.71 -7.28 -23.42
CA LYS A 232 20.88 -5.87 -23.08
C LYS A 232 20.38 -4.99 -24.21
N ILE A 233 19.60 -3.96 -23.88
CA ILE A 233 18.97 -3.09 -24.87
C ILE A 233 19.60 -1.70 -24.94
N THR A 234 19.32 -0.99 -26.02
CA THR A 234 19.57 0.46 -26.16
C THR A 234 18.31 1.14 -26.71
N ILE A 235 17.85 2.21 -26.07
CA ILE A 235 16.66 2.93 -26.46
C ILE A 235 16.94 3.77 -27.71
N LYS A 236 16.03 3.72 -28.69
CA LYS A 236 16.10 4.54 -29.91
C LYS A 236 15.03 5.62 -29.91
N LYS A 237 13.81 5.25 -29.54
CA LYS A 237 12.60 6.09 -29.48
C LYS A 237 11.70 5.57 -28.36
N PRO A 238 10.67 6.32 -27.89
CA PRO A 238 9.75 5.82 -26.86
C PRO A 238 9.05 4.48 -27.16
N ASN A 239 8.96 4.10 -28.44
CA ASN A 239 8.35 2.87 -28.94
C ASN A 239 9.33 1.96 -29.71
N VAL A 240 10.64 2.26 -29.68
CA VAL A 240 11.65 1.46 -30.40
C VAL A 240 12.91 1.31 -29.54
N PHE A 241 13.33 0.07 -29.33
CA PHE A 241 14.60 -0.27 -28.68
C PHE A 241 15.38 -1.26 -29.54
N ASN A 242 16.70 -1.31 -29.36
CA ASN A 242 17.61 -2.17 -30.14
C ASN A 242 18.16 -3.30 -29.27
N ILE A 243 18.19 -4.52 -29.81
CA ILE A 243 18.73 -5.74 -29.16
C ILE A 243 20.04 -6.23 -29.79
N GLY A 244 20.69 -5.38 -30.60
CA GLY A 244 21.92 -5.70 -31.31
C GLY A 244 21.73 -6.69 -32.46
N LYS A 245 22.85 -7.19 -33.00
CA LYS A 245 22.89 -8.05 -34.20
C LYS A 245 22.60 -9.53 -33.94
N VAL A 246 22.04 -9.88 -32.78
CA VAL A 246 21.80 -11.29 -32.41
C VAL A 246 20.79 -11.94 -33.37
N VAL A 247 19.81 -11.15 -33.83
CA VAL A 247 18.72 -11.59 -34.72
C VAL A 247 19.10 -11.68 -36.20
N ALA A 248 20.28 -11.19 -36.60
CA ALA A 248 20.70 -11.19 -38.01
C ALA A 248 20.90 -12.60 -38.61
N LYS A 249 20.99 -13.62 -37.75
CA LYS A 249 21.12 -15.03 -38.15
C LYS A 249 19.84 -15.83 -37.96
N PHE A 250 18.79 -15.22 -37.43
CA PHE A 250 17.54 -15.90 -37.14
C PHE A 250 16.63 -15.91 -38.36
N SER A 251 15.63 -16.78 -38.29
CA SER A 251 14.55 -16.83 -39.27
C SER A 251 13.81 -15.47 -39.35
N PRO A 252 13.31 -15.05 -40.52
CA PRO A 252 12.62 -13.77 -40.66
C PRO A 252 11.40 -13.66 -39.73
N TYR A 253 11.22 -12.47 -39.16
CA TYR A 253 10.02 -12.14 -38.40
C TYR A 253 8.77 -12.25 -39.29
N VAL A 254 7.69 -12.82 -38.75
CA VAL A 254 6.40 -12.91 -39.44
C VAL A 254 5.36 -12.03 -38.76
N GLU A 255 5.01 -12.33 -37.51
CA GLU A 255 3.98 -11.58 -36.77
C GLU A 255 4.05 -11.85 -35.27
N GLY A 256 3.44 -10.95 -34.50
CA GLY A 256 3.20 -11.09 -33.06
C GLY A 256 4.48 -11.08 -32.22
N GLY A 257 4.31 -11.48 -30.97
CA GLY A 257 5.39 -11.54 -30.01
C GLY A 257 5.25 -10.52 -28.90
N ARG A 258 6.02 -10.77 -27.85
CA ARG A 258 6.03 -10.00 -26.63
C ARG A 258 7.44 -9.92 -26.12
N PHE A 259 7.84 -8.77 -25.60
CA PHE A 259 9.04 -8.69 -24.78
C PHE A 259 8.64 -8.70 -23.29
N THR A 260 9.53 -9.23 -22.47
CA THR A 260 9.46 -9.17 -21.01
C THR A 260 10.78 -8.64 -20.48
N GLN A 261 10.75 -7.55 -19.71
CA GLN A 261 11.92 -7.02 -19.02
C GLN A 261 12.41 -8.04 -17.99
N VAL A 262 13.73 -8.19 -17.86
CA VAL A 262 14.36 -9.09 -16.90
C VAL A 262 15.31 -8.29 -16.02
N LYS A 263 15.17 -8.41 -14.71
CA LYS A 263 16.12 -7.83 -13.76
C LYS A 263 17.37 -8.71 -13.73
N VAL A 264 18.52 -8.13 -14.04
CA VAL A 264 19.80 -8.83 -13.92
C VAL A 264 20.49 -8.45 -12.61
N PRO A 265 21.08 -9.41 -11.89
CA PRO A 265 21.77 -9.10 -10.65
C PRO A 265 22.95 -8.14 -10.86
N SER A 266 23.11 -7.21 -9.93
CA SER A 266 24.18 -6.22 -9.90
C SER A 266 24.98 -6.33 -8.60
N ILE A 267 26.27 -6.02 -8.67
CA ILE A 267 27.15 -5.97 -7.49
C ILE A 267 27.31 -4.52 -7.06
N ILE A 268 27.06 -4.24 -5.80
CA ILE A 268 27.35 -2.95 -5.16
C ILE A 268 28.45 -3.13 -4.12
N SER A 269 29.14 -2.03 -3.82
CA SER A 269 30.28 -2.00 -2.90
C SER A 269 30.15 -0.81 -1.95
N HIS A 270 30.24 -1.09 -0.65
CA HIS A 270 30.33 -0.07 0.40
C HIS A 270 31.76 -0.04 0.97
N LYS A 271 32.16 1.14 1.44
CA LYS A 271 33.36 1.33 2.27
C LYS A 271 33.04 0.97 3.73
N SER A 272 34.05 0.62 4.52
CA SER A 272 33.88 0.44 5.97
C SER A 272 33.53 1.78 6.63
N LEU A 273 32.88 1.77 7.81
CA LEU A 273 32.55 3.00 8.54
C LEU A 273 33.79 3.87 8.75
N LYS A 274 34.94 3.25 9.07
CA LYS A 274 36.20 3.94 9.29
C LYS A 274 36.69 4.70 8.04
N GLU A 275 36.58 4.08 6.87
CA GLU A 275 36.95 4.71 5.59
C GLU A 275 35.92 5.78 5.19
N SER A 276 34.63 5.49 5.38
CA SER A 276 33.53 6.40 5.03
C SER A 276 33.48 7.65 5.89
N LEU A 277 34.04 7.64 7.10
CA LEU A 277 34.19 8.87 7.91
C LEU A 277 35.23 9.84 7.35
N ILE A 278 36.16 9.35 6.53
CA ILE A 278 37.22 10.16 5.90
C ILE A 278 36.79 10.56 4.50
N GLU A 279 36.22 9.61 3.74
CA GLU A 279 35.76 9.82 2.37
C GLU A 279 34.29 9.38 2.21
N PRO A 280 33.33 10.20 2.67
CA PRO A 280 31.93 9.82 2.73
C PRO A 280 31.25 9.83 1.36
N ASP A 281 30.49 8.78 1.07
CA ASP A 281 29.43 8.82 0.07
C ASP A 281 28.12 9.25 0.77
N ILE A 282 27.69 10.49 0.54
CA ILE A 282 26.52 11.08 1.19
C ILE A 282 25.35 11.19 0.21
N LEU A 283 24.22 10.60 0.58
CA LEU A 283 22.97 10.74 -0.17
C LEU A 283 22.29 12.07 0.19
N MET A 284 21.81 12.78 -0.83
CA MET A 284 21.07 14.02 -0.65
C MET A 284 19.66 13.72 -0.09
N TRP A 285 19.36 14.26 1.10
CA TRP A 285 18.03 14.20 1.72
C TRP A 285 17.08 15.24 1.12
N ASP A 286 17.56 16.48 1.00
CA ASP A 286 16.80 17.62 0.53
C ASP A 286 17.66 18.44 -0.44
N PHE A 287 17.23 18.48 -1.70
CA PHE A 287 17.92 19.21 -2.76
C PHE A 287 17.86 20.75 -2.57
N ALA A 288 17.05 21.29 -1.67
CA ALA A 288 17.13 22.71 -1.31
C ALA A 288 18.35 23.03 -0.43
N LYS A 289 18.97 22.02 0.20
CA LYS A 289 20.00 22.15 1.24
C LYS A 289 21.33 21.48 0.83
N PHE A 290 21.81 21.74 -0.38
CA PHE A 290 22.98 21.05 -0.96
C PHE A 290 24.25 21.02 -0.08
N GLU A 291 24.49 22.05 0.74
CA GLU A 291 25.70 22.14 1.58
C GLU A 291 25.54 21.43 2.94
N ASN A 292 24.30 21.27 3.44
CA ASN A 292 24.03 20.74 4.77
C ASN A 292 24.60 19.34 5.02
N PRO A 293 24.50 18.36 4.09
CA PRO A 293 24.92 17.00 4.40
C PRO A 293 26.41 16.89 4.78
N SER A 294 27.28 17.67 4.13
CA SER A 294 28.72 17.71 4.45
C SER A 294 29.00 18.35 5.82
N GLN A 295 28.25 19.39 6.16
CA GLN A 295 28.32 20.08 7.44
C GLN A 295 27.79 19.19 8.59
N LEU A 296 26.69 18.49 8.37
CA LEU A 296 26.11 17.53 9.30
C LEU A 296 27.06 16.34 9.53
N HIS A 297 27.76 15.87 8.49
CA HIS A 297 28.80 14.86 8.64
C HIS A 297 29.88 15.27 9.64
N ALA A 298 30.35 16.52 9.58
CA ALA A 298 31.30 17.06 10.55
C ALA A 298 30.70 17.23 11.95
N LEU A 299 29.46 17.71 12.04
CA LEU A 299 28.74 17.91 13.31
C LEU A 299 28.48 16.62 14.08
N TRP A 300 28.09 15.55 13.41
CA TRP A 300 27.90 14.24 14.05
C TRP A 300 29.22 13.67 14.58
N GLN A 301 30.33 13.86 13.86
CA GLN A 301 31.66 13.48 14.36
C GLN A 301 32.08 14.31 15.59
N ALA A 302 31.80 15.62 15.56
CA ALA A 302 32.04 16.50 16.70
C ALA A 302 31.20 16.10 17.91
N LEU A 303 29.93 15.75 17.71
CA LEU A 303 29.03 15.29 18.77
C LEU A 303 29.55 14.02 19.44
N HIS A 304 29.94 13.02 18.65
CA HIS A 304 30.50 11.79 19.20
C HIS A 304 31.80 12.06 20.01
N SER A 305 32.65 12.97 19.52
CA SER A 305 33.88 13.37 20.21
C SER A 305 33.58 14.12 21.51
N PHE A 306 32.61 15.05 21.48
CA PHE A 306 32.11 15.76 22.64
C PHE A 306 31.59 14.79 23.71
N GLU A 307 30.71 13.86 23.35
CA GLU A 307 30.13 12.88 24.27
C GLU A 307 31.19 11.95 24.85
N ALA A 308 32.16 11.53 24.04
CA ALA A 308 33.29 10.71 24.50
C ALA A 308 34.14 11.44 25.55
N LYS A 309 34.37 12.75 25.38
CA LYS A 309 35.21 13.57 26.25
C LYS A 309 34.48 14.05 27.51
N HIS A 310 33.27 14.58 27.34
CA HIS A 310 32.49 15.23 28.41
C HIS A 310 31.52 14.29 29.13
N LYS A 311 31.31 13.07 28.62
CA LYS A 311 30.41 12.05 29.21
C LYS A 311 28.95 12.50 29.33
N ARG A 312 28.55 13.46 28.51
CA ARG A 312 27.19 13.98 28.34
C ARG A 312 27.05 14.57 26.94
N SER A 313 25.82 14.76 26.49
CA SER A 313 25.52 15.56 25.30
C SER A 313 25.52 17.07 25.63
N PRO A 314 25.65 17.95 24.64
CA PRO A 314 25.46 19.39 24.81
C PRO A 314 24.11 19.73 25.45
N MET A 315 24.12 20.58 26.46
CA MET A 315 22.92 20.98 27.20
C MET A 315 22.03 21.89 26.36
N PRO A 316 20.69 21.81 26.51
CA PRO A 316 19.77 22.68 25.79
C PRO A 316 20.10 24.17 25.96
N ARG A 317 20.19 24.88 24.84
CA ARG A 317 20.46 26.34 24.79
C ARG A 317 21.78 26.79 25.45
N SER A 318 22.75 25.91 25.66
CA SER A 318 24.05 26.26 26.25
C SER A 318 25.03 26.83 25.21
N ASN A 319 25.30 28.14 25.28
CA ASN A 319 26.33 28.79 24.44
C ASN A 319 27.75 28.32 24.75
N GLU A 320 28.01 27.92 26.00
CA GLU A 320 29.29 27.32 26.37
C GLU A 320 29.50 26.00 25.62
N ASP A 321 28.46 25.15 25.58
CA ASP A 321 28.55 23.86 24.89
C ASP A 321 28.64 24.02 23.36
N VAL A 322 28.07 25.07 22.78
CA VAL A 322 28.31 25.43 21.37
C VAL A 322 29.80 25.65 21.12
N GLY A 323 30.47 26.40 22.00
CA GLY A 323 31.91 26.64 21.93
C GLY A 323 32.73 25.36 22.11
N LEU A 324 32.33 24.51 23.06
CA LEU A 324 32.99 23.22 23.28
C LEU A 324 32.80 22.26 22.10
N LEU A 325 31.60 22.15 21.54
CA LEU A 325 31.32 21.32 20.37
C LEU A 325 32.13 21.78 19.15
N LYS A 326 32.27 23.09 18.97
CA LYS A 326 33.08 23.68 17.89
C LYS A 326 34.55 23.24 17.94
N VAL A 327 35.11 23.09 19.15
CA VAL A 327 36.50 22.62 19.34
C VAL A 327 36.67 21.16 18.92
N GLU A 328 35.60 20.38 18.93
CA GLU A 328 35.61 18.96 18.55
C GLU A 328 35.34 18.72 17.06
N LEU A 329 35.19 19.78 16.24
CA LEU A 329 35.00 19.65 14.79
C LEU A 329 36.23 19.02 14.11
N PRO A 330 36.03 18.18 13.07
CA PRO A 330 37.13 17.67 12.27
C PRO A 330 38.00 18.79 11.68
N PRO A 331 39.32 18.60 11.55
CA PRO A 331 40.22 19.61 10.96
C PRO A 331 39.78 20.00 9.55
N GLY A 332 39.67 21.31 9.29
CA GLY A 332 39.28 21.83 7.98
C GLY A 332 37.78 21.81 7.68
N ALA A 333 36.93 21.46 8.65
CA ALA A 333 35.48 21.58 8.49
C ALA A 333 35.05 23.06 8.39
N GLU A 334 34.46 23.44 7.26
CA GLU A 334 33.74 24.70 7.10
C GLU A 334 32.28 24.50 7.50
N LEU A 335 31.75 25.38 8.36
CA LEU A 335 30.44 25.17 8.98
C LEU A 335 29.71 26.50 9.19
N ASP A 336 28.41 26.52 8.87
CA ASP A 336 27.52 27.62 9.23
C ASP A 336 27.33 27.67 10.77
N GLU A 337 27.63 28.84 11.36
CA GLU A 337 27.56 29.04 12.81
C GLU A 337 26.13 28.86 13.35
N ASN A 338 25.12 29.18 12.55
CA ASN A 338 23.74 29.03 12.97
C ASN A 338 23.34 27.55 13.01
N LEU A 339 23.73 26.75 12.00
CA LEU A 339 23.56 25.30 11.99
C LEU A 339 24.27 24.64 13.18
N LEU A 340 25.52 25.01 13.46
CA LEU A 340 26.26 24.55 14.64
C LEU A 340 25.49 24.81 15.93
N ARG A 341 25.01 26.04 16.09
CA ARG A 341 24.28 26.47 17.29
C ARG A 341 22.97 25.70 17.45
N ILE A 342 22.18 25.58 16.39
CA ILE A 342 20.91 24.87 16.38
C ILE A 342 21.13 23.39 16.70
N PHE A 343 22.15 22.77 16.08
CA PHE A 343 22.52 21.38 16.33
C PHE A 343 22.90 21.15 17.79
N SER A 344 23.81 21.98 18.33
CA SER A 344 24.24 21.90 19.73
C SER A 344 23.09 22.11 20.71
N TYR A 345 22.19 23.08 20.46
CA TYR A 345 21.07 23.37 21.36
C TYR A 345 20.07 22.22 21.48
N GLN A 346 20.02 21.33 20.49
CA GLN A 346 19.04 20.25 20.42
C GLN A 346 19.68 18.87 20.59
N ALA A 347 20.97 18.79 20.94
CA ALA A 347 21.68 17.52 21.03
C ALA A 347 21.17 16.59 22.14
N CYS A 348 20.40 17.08 23.12
CA CYS A 348 19.67 16.25 24.09
C CYS A 348 18.21 15.96 23.67
N GLY A 349 17.76 16.52 22.56
CA GLY A 349 16.38 16.42 22.09
C GLY A 349 16.04 15.01 21.63
N ASN A 350 14.82 14.57 21.94
CA ASN A 350 14.29 13.28 21.52
C ASN A 350 12.85 13.46 21.03
N LEU A 351 12.65 13.35 19.71
CA LEU A 351 11.39 13.66 19.04
C LEU A 351 10.84 12.40 18.37
N ALA A 352 9.60 12.03 18.73
CA ALA A 352 8.92 10.87 18.12
C ALA A 352 8.80 10.97 16.59
N PRO A 353 8.50 12.14 15.99
CA PRO A 353 8.44 12.26 14.53
C PRO A 353 9.76 11.96 13.82
N ILE A 354 10.90 12.43 14.34
CA ILE A 354 12.23 12.15 13.76
C ILE A 354 12.59 10.67 13.96
N ALA A 355 12.32 10.10 15.14
CA ALA A 355 12.52 8.68 15.38
C ALA A 355 11.69 7.81 14.41
N SER A 356 10.45 8.22 14.10
CA SER A 356 9.57 7.56 13.13
C SER A 356 10.14 7.61 11.70
N ILE A 357 10.68 8.76 11.28
CA ILE A 357 11.34 8.94 9.97
C ILE A 357 12.59 8.06 9.87
N VAL A 358 13.51 8.24 10.82
CA VAL A 358 14.81 7.56 10.83
C VAL A 358 14.60 6.05 11.00
N GLY A 359 13.73 5.63 11.91
CA GLY A 359 13.43 4.22 12.16
C GLY A 359 12.71 3.55 10.99
N GLY A 360 11.81 4.23 10.30
CA GLY A 360 11.18 3.73 9.07
C GLY A 360 12.19 3.51 7.94
N ILE A 361 13.09 4.47 7.72
CA ILE A 361 14.16 4.37 6.71
C ILE A 361 15.16 3.28 7.09
N ALA A 362 15.68 3.28 8.32
CA ALA A 362 16.67 2.30 8.78
C ALA A 362 16.11 0.87 8.77
N ALA A 363 14.83 0.68 9.11
CA ALA A 363 14.17 -0.62 8.96
C ALA A 363 14.05 -1.05 7.49
N GLN A 364 13.76 -0.13 6.58
CA GLN A 364 13.75 -0.44 5.14
C GLN A 364 15.15 -0.83 4.65
N GLU A 365 16.19 -0.11 5.06
CA GLU A 365 17.59 -0.45 4.74
C GLU A 365 18.00 -1.81 5.32
N ALA A 366 17.54 -2.13 6.53
CA ALA A 366 17.74 -3.43 7.14
C ALA A 366 17.07 -4.54 6.33
N MET A 367 15.85 -4.33 5.82
CA MET A 367 15.18 -5.29 4.91
C MET A 367 15.97 -5.46 3.61
N LYS A 368 16.42 -4.36 2.98
CA LYS A 368 17.25 -4.40 1.75
C LYS A 368 18.52 -5.23 1.92
N ALA A 369 19.22 -5.03 3.04
CA ALA A 369 20.46 -5.72 3.36
C ALA A 369 20.30 -7.24 3.47
N VAL A 370 19.12 -7.75 3.80
CA VAL A 370 18.88 -9.20 3.95
C VAL A 370 18.03 -9.81 2.82
N MET A 371 17.33 -9.00 2.02
CA MET A 371 16.45 -9.49 0.95
C MET A 371 17.12 -9.56 -0.43
N HIS A 372 18.27 -8.89 -0.63
CA HIS A 372 18.93 -8.76 -1.94
C HIS A 372 18.04 -8.15 -3.03
N HIS A 373 17.04 -7.35 -2.63
CA HIS A 373 16.16 -6.59 -3.51
C HIS A 373 16.23 -5.12 -3.09
N MET A 374 16.00 -4.25 -4.06
CA MET A 374 16.20 -2.80 -4.03
C MET A 374 17.64 -2.40 -3.71
N THR A 375 18.02 -1.21 -4.18
CA THR A 375 19.36 -0.68 -3.93
C THR A 375 19.45 -0.17 -2.48
N PRO A 376 20.34 -0.73 -1.64
CA PRO A 376 20.69 -0.18 -0.34
C PRO A 376 21.27 1.23 -0.46
N LEU A 377 21.07 2.02 0.57
CA LEU A 377 21.61 3.36 0.68
C LEU A 377 23.14 3.32 0.64
N LYS A 378 23.74 4.10 -0.26
CA LYS A 378 25.20 4.25 -0.36
C LYS A 378 25.61 5.67 0.03
N GLN A 379 26.07 5.94 1.25
CA GLN A 379 26.22 5.07 2.44
C GLN A 379 25.76 5.79 3.71
N PHE A 380 25.93 7.12 3.75
CA PHE A 380 25.39 8.03 4.76
C PHE A 380 24.18 8.80 4.25
N LEU A 381 23.19 8.98 5.12
CA LEU A 381 22.09 9.91 4.97
C LEU A 381 22.01 10.78 6.21
N TYR A 382 22.03 12.09 6.01
CA TYR A 382 21.82 13.08 7.05
C TYR A 382 20.46 13.73 6.84
N ILE A 383 19.65 13.71 7.89
CA ILE A 383 18.30 14.28 7.88
C ILE A 383 18.32 15.51 8.79
N ASP A 384 17.79 16.63 8.31
CA ASP A 384 17.48 17.78 9.14
C ASP A 384 16.12 18.38 8.76
N CYS A 385 15.32 18.68 9.79
CA CYS A 385 13.99 19.27 9.66
C CYS A 385 13.90 20.58 10.45
N ILE A 386 14.94 21.42 10.37
CA ILE A 386 15.09 22.63 11.20
C ILE A 386 13.97 23.67 10.97
N GLU A 387 13.27 23.60 9.84
CA GLU A 387 12.11 24.43 9.50
C GLU A 387 10.92 24.19 10.43
N ALA A 388 10.91 23.06 11.16
CA ALA A 388 9.92 22.81 12.21
C ALA A 388 10.05 23.76 13.41
N LEU A 389 11.18 24.45 13.56
CA LEU A 389 11.37 25.41 14.64
C LEU A 389 10.51 26.68 14.39
N PRO A 390 9.68 27.08 15.36
CA PRO A 390 8.88 28.30 15.26
C PRO A 390 9.78 29.55 15.13
N GLY A 391 9.40 30.48 14.24
CA GLY A 391 10.08 31.77 14.09
C GLY A 391 9.31 32.93 14.74
N ASP A 392 9.66 34.16 14.36
CA ASP A 392 9.05 35.42 14.80
C ASP A 392 7.55 35.55 14.46
N TRP A 393 7.06 34.73 13.54
CA TRP A 393 5.65 34.58 13.16
C TRP A 393 4.82 33.75 14.15
N SER A 394 5.47 33.08 15.10
CA SER A 394 4.84 32.25 16.12
C SER A 394 4.98 32.90 17.50
N PRO A 395 4.00 32.75 18.41
CA PRO A 395 4.17 33.15 19.81
C PRO A 395 5.27 32.37 20.54
N PHE A 396 5.82 31.32 19.91
CA PHE A 396 6.86 30.46 20.46
C PHE A 396 8.21 30.61 19.75
N ASP A 397 8.54 31.81 19.24
CA ASP A 397 9.78 32.08 18.50
C ASP A 397 11.02 31.43 19.16
N ASN A 398 11.61 30.50 18.41
CA ASN A 398 12.74 29.69 18.81
C ASN A 398 13.99 30.51 19.16
N ASN A 399 14.14 31.71 18.61
CA ASN A 399 15.26 32.60 18.91
C ASN A 399 15.17 33.21 20.30
N ASN A 400 13.97 33.27 20.89
CA ASN A 400 13.73 33.81 22.22
C ASN A 400 13.80 32.75 23.33
N LEU A 401 13.93 31.47 22.99
CA LEU A 401 14.03 30.38 23.97
C LEU A 401 15.33 30.46 24.78
N THR A 402 15.19 30.38 26.10
CA THR A 402 16.30 30.36 27.05
C THR A 402 16.56 28.95 27.59
N ALA A 403 17.70 28.75 28.26
CA ALA A 403 18.00 27.49 28.93
C ALA A 403 16.96 27.12 30.02
N ASN A 404 16.34 28.11 30.67
CA ASN A 404 15.30 27.88 31.67
C ASN A 404 14.00 27.36 31.05
N ASP A 405 13.66 27.80 29.84
CA ASP A 405 12.46 27.33 29.12
C ASP A 405 12.58 25.86 28.68
N CYS A 406 13.83 25.41 28.50
CA CYS A 406 14.20 24.05 28.11
C CYS A 406 14.66 23.17 29.30
N GLU A 407 14.49 23.64 30.54
CA GLU A 407 14.88 22.90 31.74
C GLU A 407 14.10 21.57 31.84
N MET A 408 14.83 20.46 31.99
CA MET A 408 14.27 19.12 32.17
C MET A 408 13.65 18.99 33.58
N LYS A 409 12.41 18.51 33.67
CA LYS A 409 11.66 18.43 34.94
C LYS A 409 11.23 17.00 35.28
N ASN A 410 11.96 16.01 34.77
CA ASN A 410 11.66 14.60 34.96
C ASN A 410 10.22 14.29 34.53
N CYS A 411 9.87 14.69 33.32
CA CYS A 411 8.59 14.35 32.72
C CYS A 411 8.79 13.72 31.35
N ARG A 412 7.78 12.98 30.89
CA ARG A 412 7.84 12.26 29.62
C ARG A 412 8.08 13.13 28.38
N TYR A 413 7.89 14.45 28.48
CA TYR A 413 8.08 15.39 27.38
C TYR A 413 9.44 16.11 27.40
N ASP A 414 10.34 15.78 28.34
CA ASP A 414 11.62 16.49 28.49
C ASP A 414 12.47 16.50 27.20
N GLY A 415 12.44 15.42 26.41
CA GLY A 415 13.13 15.34 25.12
C GLY A 415 12.57 16.30 24.06
N GLN A 416 11.27 16.60 24.11
CA GLN A 416 10.62 17.56 23.22
C GLN A 416 10.77 19.00 23.73
N VAL A 417 10.69 19.19 25.06
CA VAL A 417 10.92 20.48 25.74
C VAL A 417 12.35 20.97 25.54
N ALA A 418 13.34 20.07 25.47
CA ALA A 418 14.72 20.41 25.14
C ALA A 418 14.87 21.11 23.78
N VAL A 419 13.93 20.88 22.85
CA VAL A 419 13.93 21.49 21.51
C VAL A 419 13.07 22.74 21.48
N PHE A 420 11.78 22.60 21.80
CA PHE A 420 10.76 23.63 21.59
C PHE A 420 10.43 24.48 22.83
N GLY A 421 10.93 24.09 24.00
CA GLY A 421 10.61 24.73 25.27
C GLY A 421 9.25 24.35 25.83
N ARG A 422 9.05 24.66 27.12
CA ARG A 422 7.86 24.23 27.87
C ARG A 422 6.57 24.92 27.43
N ALA A 423 6.64 26.21 27.07
CA ALA A 423 5.47 26.95 26.62
C ALA A 423 4.84 26.33 25.35
N TYR A 424 5.70 25.89 24.42
CA TYR A 424 5.27 25.20 23.21
C TYR A 424 4.68 23.82 23.51
N GLN A 425 5.30 23.06 24.44
CA GLN A 425 4.73 21.79 24.90
C GLN A 425 3.32 21.96 25.46
N GLU A 426 3.09 22.97 26.31
CA GLU A 426 1.77 23.28 26.87
C GLU A 426 0.75 23.63 25.79
N ALA A 427 1.19 24.25 24.69
CA ALA A 427 0.34 24.53 23.54
C ALA A 427 -0.08 23.25 22.82
N LEU A 428 0.83 22.28 22.63
CA LEU A 428 0.52 20.96 22.08
C LEU A 428 -0.53 20.22 22.91
N LEU A 429 -0.44 20.28 24.24
CA LEU A 429 -1.39 19.62 25.16
C LEU A 429 -2.84 20.08 24.94
N LYS A 430 -3.04 21.32 24.47
CA LYS A 430 -4.35 21.96 24.30
C LYS A 430 -4.94 21.82 22.90
N GLN A 431 -4.22 21.22 21.97
CA GLN A 431 -4.67 21.12 20.58
C GLN A 431 -5.88 20.20 20.43
N LYS A 432 -6.68 20.50 19.40
CA LYS A 432 -7.87 19.77 18.99
C LYS A 432 -7.76 19.40 17.52
N TYR A 433 -7.57 18.13 17.22
CA TYR A 433 -7.37 17.65 15.85
C TYR A 433 -8.34 16.53 15.50
N PHE A 434 -8.70 16.45 14.23
CA PHE A 434 -9.50 15.37 13.69
C PHE A 434 -8.66 14.50 12.75
N ILE A 435 -8.59 13.21 13.05
CA ILE A 435 -7.91 12.20 12.22
C ILE A 435 -8.97 11.46 11.42
N VAL A 436 -8.79 11.41 10.10
CA VAL A 436 -9.73 10.75 9.20
C VAL A 436 -9.08 9.47 8.64
N GLY A 437 -9.48 8.33 9.21
CA GLY A 437 -8.90 7.02 8.95
C GLY A 437 -8.07 6.51 10.12
N ALA A 438 -8.28 5.26 10.50
CA ALA A 438 -7.57 4.50 11.52
C ALA A 438 -6.80 3.31 10.92
N GLY A 439 -6.47 3.40 9.63
CA GLY A 439 -5.63 2.45 8.91
C GLY A 439 -4.13 2.58 9.25
N ALA A 440 -3.26 2.24 8.29
CA ALA A 440 -1.81 2.20 8.51
C ALA A 440 -1.25 3.56 8.96
N ILE A 441 -1.51 4.61 8.19
CA ILE A 441 -1.11 5.99 8.52
C ILE A 441 -1.78 6.44 9.82
N GLY A 442 -3.06 6.12 10.02
CA GLY A 442 -3.82 6.52 11.22
C GLY A 442 -3.21 5.97 12.51
N CYS A 443 -2.78 4.71 12.52
CA CYS A 443 -2.08 4.10 13.65
C CYS A 443 -0.76 4.81 13.98
N GLU A 444 0.05 5.12 12.95
CA GLU A 444 1.33 5.82 13.12
C GLU A 444 1.16 7.26 13.58
N LEU A 445 0.19 7.99 13.02
CA LEU A 445 -0.17 9.34 13.45
C LEU A 445 -0.62 9.34 14.91
N LEU A 446 -1.51 8.43 15.31
CA LEU A 446 -1.95 8.31 16.70
C LEU A 446 -0.79 8.09 17.66
N LYS A 447 0.15 7.18 17.33
CA LYS A 447 1.36 6.97 18.11
C LYS A 447 2.19 8.25 18.19
N ASN A 448 2.47 8.91 17.08
CA ASN A 448 3.27 10.15 17.08
C ASN A 448 2.60 11.24 17.92
N LEU A 449 1.29 11.48 17.75
CA LEU A 449 0.52 12.49 18.49
C LEU A 449 0.50 12.20 20.00
N ALA A 450 0.34 10.93 20.39
CA ALA A 450 0.39 10.51 21.79
C ALA A 450 1.74 10.82 22.44
N MET A 451 2.84 10.55 21.71
CA MET A 451 4.21 10.82 22.18
C MET A 451 4.53 12.31 22.20
N MET A 452 4.04 13.07 21.22
CA MET A 452 4.13 14.54 21.19
C MET A 452 3.33 15.20 22.32
N GLY A 453 2.38 14.50 22.93
CA GLY A 453 1.47 15.03 23.96
C GLY A 453 0.30 15.83 23.39
N VAL A 454 0.00 15.68 22.09
CA VAL A 454 -1.15 16.37 21.48
C VAL A 454 -2.44 15.95 22.18
N ALA A 455 -3.26 16.93 22.54
CA ALA A 455 -4.52 16.73 23.25
C ALA A 455 -4.41 16.02 24.61
N CYS A 456 -3.25 16.08 25.26
CA CYS A 456 -3.04 15.47 26.57
C CYS A 456 -3.36 16.43 27.76
N GLY A 457 -3.79 17.65 27.47
CA GLY A 457 -4.14 18.68 28.45
C GLY A 457 -5.64 18.77 28.77
N PRO A 458 -6.05 19.62 29.72
CA PRO A 458 -7.45 19.79 30.11
C PRO A 458 -8.36 20.17 28.93
N ASP A 459 -7.90 21.07 28.06
CA ASP A 459 -8.68 21.64 26.96
C ASP A 459 -8.43 20.97 25.60
N GLY A 460 -7.52 19.99 25.55
CA GLY A 460 -7.17 19.26 24.34
C GLY A 460 -8.16 18.16 24.00
N LYS A 461 -8.32 17.88 22.70
CA LYS A 461 -9.23 16.83 22.23
C LYS A 461 -8.88 16.29 20.83
N LEU A 462 -8.53 15.03 20.72
CA LEU A 462 -8.52 14.33 19.44
C LEU A 462 -9.88 13.72 19.14
N LYS A 463 -10.21 13.66 17.85
CA LYS A 463 -11.32 12.88 17.31
C LYS A 463 -10.74 12.00 16.20
N ILE A 464 -11.12 10.73 16.12
CA ILE A 464 -10.73 9.84 15.02
C ILE A 464 -11.95 9.11 14.49
N THR A 465 -12.09 9.01 13.17
CA THR A 465 -13.16 8.23 12.54
C THR A 465 -12.61 7.21 11.54
N ASP A 466 -13.20 6.01 11.53
CA ASP A 466 -12.97 4.98 10.51
C ASP A 466 -14.18 4.03 10.50
N MET A 467 -14.77 3.78 9.34
CA MET A 467 -15.94 2.90 9.23
C MET A 467 -15.59 1.41 9.23
N ASP A 468 -14.33 1.07 8.95
CA ASP A 468 -13.88 -0.29 8.69
C ASP A 468 -13.71 -1.11 9.97
N GLN A 469 -13.74 -2.42 9.77
CA GLN A 469 -13.33 -3.40 10.77
C GLN A 469 -11.88 -3.84 10.53
N ILE A 470 -11.26 -4.38 11.58
CA ILE A 470 -9.89 -4.90 11.51
C ILE A 470 -9.89 -6.26 10.79
N GLU A 471 -9.03 -6.39 9.79
CA GLU A 471 -8.78 -7.66 9.08
C GLU A 471 -7.40 -8.24 9.39
N ILE A 472 -7.18 -9.54 9.13
CA ILE A 472 -5.86 -10.18 9.29
C ILE A 472 -4.78 -9.47 8.46
N SER A 473 -5.12 -9.07 7.22
CA SER A 473 -4.21 -8.39 6.29
C SER A 473 -3.71 -7.03 6.81
N ASN A 474 -4.37 -6.47 7.82
CA ASN A 474 -4.07 -5.15 8.38
C ASN A 474 -2.92 -5.22 9.39
N LEU A 475 -2.79 -6.33 10.12
CA LEU A 475 -1.90 -6.49 11.26
C LEU A 475 -0.41 -6.31 10.91
N ASN A 476 -0.02 -6.60 9.66
CA ASN A 476 1.34 -6.41 9.16
C ASN A 476 1.80 -4.94 9.09
N ARG A 477 0.90 -3.96 9.21
CA ARG A 477 1.27 -2.52 9.18
C ARG A 477 0.45 -1.61 10.11
N GLN A 478 -0.62 -2.13 10.71
CA GLN A 478 -1.48 -1.42 11.66
C GLN A 478 -1.19 -1.93 13.06
N PHE A 479 -0.01 -1.57 13.57
CA PHE A 479 0.61 -2.20 14.74
C PHE A 479 -0.12 -1.96 16.07
N LEU A 480 -1.15 -1.10 16.09
CA LEU A 480 -2.03 -0.91 17.24
C LEU A 480 -2.99 -2.10 17.43
N PHE A 481 -3.14 -2.94 16.42
CA PHE A 481 -4.09 -4.05 16.42
C PHE A 481 -3.39 -5.38 16.69
N ARG A 482 -4.11 -6.31 17.30
CA ARG A 482 -3.68 -7.69 17.53
C ARG A 482 -4.63 -8.66 16.83
N ARG A 483 -4.21 -9.92 16.73
CA ARG A 483 -5.02 -10.99 16.12
C ARG A 483 -6.39 -11.16 16.79
N ASN A 484 -6.48 -10.91 18.10
CA ASN A 484 -7.74 -10.96 18.85
C ASN A 484 -8.68 -9.76 18.59
N ASP A 485 -8.21 -8.73 17.90
CA ASP A 485 -9.02 -7.55 17.56
C ASP A 485 -9.72 -7.67 16.20
N VAL A 486 -9.43 -8.71 15.42
CA VAL A 486 -10.03 -8.94 14.09
C VAL A 486 -11.57 -8.97 14.18
N GLY A 487 -12.23 -8.21 13.31
CA GLY A 487 -13.68 -8.00 13.30
C GLY A 487 -14.17 -6.80 14.12
N ASN A 488 -13.35 -6.26 15.04
CA ASN A 488 -13.70 -5.04 15.78
C ASN A 488 -13.48 -3.77 14.92
N LYS A 489 -14.08 -2.65 15.32
CA LYS A 489 -13.92 -1.35 14.65
C LYS A 489 -12.51 -0.80 14.84
N LYS A 490 -11.87 -0.36 13.74
CA LYS A 490 -10.47 0.13 13.76
C LYS A 490 -10.29 1.31 14.72
N SER A 491 -11.16 2.32 14.63
CA SER A 491 -11.07 3.55 15.42
C SER A 491 -11.17 3.29 16.93
N GLU A 492 -12.11 2.43 17.35
CA GLU A 492 -12.33 2.08 18.76
C GLU A 492 -11.14 1.34 19.36
N VAL A 493 -10.62 0.33 18.65
CA VAL A 493 -9.44 -0.43 19.11
C VAL A 493 -8.19 0.44 19.11
N ALA A 494 -8.00 1.29 18.09
CA ALA A 494 -6.86 2.20 18.01
C ALA A 494 -6.83 3.18 19.20
N VAL A 495 -8.00 3.73 19.57
CA VAL A 495 -8.16 4.59 20.75
C VAL A 495 -7.85 3.85 22.05
N LYS A 496 -8.23 2.58 22.16
CA LYS A 496 -7.89 1.79 23.33
C LYS A 496 -6.38 1.54 23.43
N ALA A 497 -5.76 1.14 22.32
CA ALA A 497 -4.33 0.81 22.28
C ALA A 497 -3.44 2.04 22.51
N VAL A 498 -3.77 3.21 21.94
CA VAL A 498 -2.92 4.41 22.06
C VAL A 498 -2.85 4.94 23.49
N LYS A 499 -3.86 4.67 24.33
CA LYS A 499 -3.85 5.03 25.76
C LYS A 499 -2.76 4.31 26.54
N ASP A 500 -2.31 3.14 26.08
CA ASP A 500 -1.19 2.44 26.71
C ASP A 500 0.14 3.18 26.50
N PHE A 501 0.26 3.96 25.43
CA PHE A 501 1.43 4.83 25.19
C PHE A 501 1.34 6.09 26.05
N ASN A 502 0.16 6.71 26.12
CA ASN A 502 -0.06 7.91 26.93
C ASN A 502 -1.47 7.98 27.53
N LEU A 503 -1.58 7.70 28.82
CA LEU A 503 -2.86 7.72 29.55
C LEU A 503 -3.53 9.09 29.57
N ASN A 504 -2.77 10.17 29.36
CA ASN A 504 -3.31 11.53 29.35
C ASN A 504 -3.98 11.91 28.03
N ILE A 505 -3.81 11.11 26.97
CA ILE A 505 -4.41 11.42 25.66
C ILE A 505 -5.93 11.44 25.73
N LYS A 506 -6.53 12.53 25.27
CA LYS A 506 -7.98 12.67 25.19
C LYS A 506 -8.43 12.48 23.76
N ILE A 507 -9.13 11.39 23.50
CA ILE A 507 -9.55 11.02 22.15
C ILE A 507 -10.93 10.37 22.14
N ASP A 508 -11.75 10.76 21.17
CA ASP A 508 -13.03 10.11 20.86
C ASP A 508 -12.89 9.26 19.58
N ALA A 509 -13.38 8.02 19.66
CA ALA A 509 -13.55 7.16 18.49
C ALA A 509 -14.93 7.35 17.89
N LEU A 510 -14.98 7.56 16.58
CA LEU A 510 -16.15 7.57 15.74
C LEU A 510 -16.02 6.42 14.72
N SER A 511 -17.15 5.93 14.22
CA SER A 511 -17.18 4.78 13.30
C SER A 511 -17.92 5.11 12.00
N GLU A 512 -18.01 6.40 11.70
CA GLU A 512 -18.80 6.94 10.59
C GLU A 512 -17.91 7.25 9.39
N ARG A 513 -18.38 6.91 8.19
CA ARG A 513 -17.70 7.27 6.95
C ARG A 513 -17.79 8.79 6.78
N VAL A 514 -16.67 9.44 6.43
CA VAL A 514 -16.72 10.86 6.03
C VAL A 514 -17.31 10.99 4.63
N GLY A 515 -18.37 11.80 4.50
CA GLY A 515 -19.07 11.98 3.24
C GLY A 515 -20.25 12.93 3.39
N ALA A 516 -20.91 13.24 2.29
CA ALA A 516 -22.08 14.15 2.29
C ALA A 516 -23.23 13.59 3.15
N GLU A 517 -23.33 12.26 3.23
CA GLU A 517 -24.32 11.51 3.98
C GLU A 517 -24.18 11.63 5.51
N THR A 518 -23.01 11.99 6.03
CA THR A 518 -22.71 12.09 7.47
C THR A 518 -22.53 13.52 7.97
N GLU A 519 -22.91 14.53 7.19
CA GLU A 519 -22.81 15.95 7.59
C GLU A 519 -23.72 16.32 8.77
N SER A 520 -24.75 15.51 9.06
CA SER A 520 -25.55 15.62 10.27
C SER A 520 -24.78 15.25 11.55
N ILE A 521 -23.67 14.51 11.42
CA ILE A 521 -22.77 14.11 12.50
C ILE A 521 -21.57 15.06 12.53
N PHE A 522 -20.96 15.31 11.37
CA PHE A 522 -19.82 16.21 11.20
C PHE A 522 -20.30 17.65 10.89
N THR A 523 -20.99 18.23 11.87
CA THR A 523 -21.67 19.53 11.77
C THR A 523 -20.71 20.73 11.75
N ASP A 524 -21.25 21.94 11.54
CA ASP A 524 -20.48 23.19 11.66
C ASP A 524 -19.78 23.30 13.02
N ASP A 525 -20.49 23.00 14.11
CA ASP A 525 -19.93 23.04 15.47
C ASP A 525 -18.78 22.04 15.65
N PHE A 526 -18.85 20.87 14.98
CA PHE A 526 -17.78 19.88 15.03
C PHE A 526 -16.48 20.44 14.47
N PHE A 527 -16.53 21.08 13.29
CA PHE A 527 -15.36 21.59 12.59
C PHE A 527 -14.84 22.90 13.20
N ASN A 528 -15.74 23.79 13.64
CA ASN A 528 -15.36 25.07 14.27
C ASN A 528 -14.60 24.88 15.61
N ASP A 529 -14.72 23.72 16.24
CA ASP A 529 -13.99 23.35 17.45
C ASP A 529 -12.56 22.84 17.18
N LEU A 530 -12.16 22.62 15.92
CA LEU A 530 -10.87 22.04 15.56
C LEU A 530 -9.79 23.10 15.33
N ASN A 531 -8.54 22.71 15.57
CA ASN A 531 -7.35 23.44 15.15
C ASN A 531 -6.81 22.97 13.79
N GLY A 532 -7.13 21.74 13.37
CA GLY A 532 -6.72 21.19 12.09
C GLY A 532 -7.18 19.75 11.88
N VAL A 533 -6.90 19.22 10.69
CA VAL A 533 -7.29 17.89 10.23
C VAL A 533 -6.08 17.11 9.71
N LEU A 534 -6.03 15.81 10.00
CA LEU A 534 -5.02 14.88 9.53
C LEU A 534 -5.69 13.76 8.72
N ASN A 535 -5.40 13.68 7.42
CA ASN A 535 -5.90 12.61 6.58
C ASN A 535 -5.01 11.36 6.70
N ALA A 536 -5.66 10.21 6.87
CA ALA A 536 -5.09 8.87 6.85
C ALA A 536 -5.93 7.96 5.93
N LEU A 537 -6.30 8.50 4.77
CA LEU A 537 -7.26 7.93 3.82
C LEU A 537 -6.57 7.06 2.76
N ASP A 538 -7.34 6.22 2.07
CA ASP A 538 -6.85 5.30 1.03
C ASP A 538 -7.46 5.56 -0.35
N ASN A 539 -8.40 6.51 -0.47
CA ASN A 539 -9.07 6.87 -1.71
C ASN A 539 -9.08 8.38 -1.96
N VAL A 540 -9.12 8.77 -3.23
CA VAL A 540 -9.04 10.17 -3.68
C VAL A 540 -10.33 10.95 -3.37
N ASP A 541 -11.49 10.29 -3.40
CA ASP A 541 -12.77 10.96 -3.21
C ASP A 541 -12.96 11.46 -1.77
N ALA A 542 -12.62 10.63 -0.78
CA ALA A 542 -12.62 11.05 0.62
C ALA A 542 -11.61 12.18 0.88
N ARG A 543 -10.42 12.13 0.25
CA ARG A 543 -9.43 13.23 0.33
C ARG A 543 -10.01 14.53 -0.20
N ARG A 544 -10.62 14.51 -1.39
CA ARG A 544 -11.28 15.67 -2.00
C ARG A 544 -12.46 16.16 -1.16
N TYR A 545 -13.21 15.28 -0.53
CA TYR A 545 -14.27 15.67 0.39
C TYR A 545 -13.70 16.44 1.59
N MET A 546 -12.69 15.88 2.27
CA MET A 546 -12.06 16.53 3.42
C MET A 546 -11.36 17.85 3.04
N ASP A 547 -10.72 17.92 1.87
CA ASP A 547 -10.13 19.15 1.33
C ASP A 547 -11.17 20.27 1.24
N ARG A 548 -12.33 20.00 0.61
CA ARG A 548 -13.44 20.97 0.50
C ARG A 548 -13.95 21.42 1.86
N ARG A 549 -14.09 20.50 2.83
CA ARG A 549 -14.52 20.85 4.20
C ARG A 549 -13.48 21.73 4.88
N CYS A 550 -12.19 21.38 4.79
CA CYS A 550 -11.12 22.16 5.41
C CYS A 550 -10.99 23.57 4.79
N ILE A 551 -11.18 23.72 3.48
CA ILE A 551 -11.28 25.04 2.83
C ILE A 551 -12.45 25.84 3.41
N TYR A 552 -13.64 25.23 3.48
CA TYR A 552 -14.86 25.91 3.94
C TYR A 552 -14.72 26.42 5.39
N TYR A 553 -14.21 25.58 6.30
CA TYR A 553 -13.99 25.93 7.71
C TYR A 553 -12.65 26.62 7.99
N ARG A 554 -11.81 26.81 6.96
CA ARG A 554 -10.47 27.44 7.07
C ARG A 554 -9.57 26.73 8.07
N LEU A 555 -9.56 25.40 8.00
CA LEU A 555 -8.71 24.55 8.83
C LEU A 555 -7.46 24.12 8.06
N PRO A 556 -6.27 24.12 8.70
CA PRO A 556 -5.12 23.40 8.20
C PRO A 556 -5.44 21.92 7.99
N LEU A 557 -5.02 21.39 6.85
CA LEU A 557 -5.13 19.98 6.51
C LEU A 557 -3.74 19.43 6.18
N LEU A 558 -3.37 18.36 6.86
CA LEU A 558 -2.19 17.56 6.53
C LEU A 558 -2.66 16.27 5.82
N ASP A 559 -2.33 16.15 4.54
CA ASP A 559 -2.60 14.97 3.74
C ASP A 559 -1.34 14.12 3.54
N SER A 560 -1.54 12.81 3.42
CA SER A 560 -0.47 11.88 3.13
C SER A 560 -0.96 10.63 2.41
N GLY A 561 -0.05 9.97 1.70
CA GLY A 561 -0.33 8.77 0.93
C GLY A 561 0.89 7.85 0.86
N THR A 562 0.64 6.55 0.70
CA THR A 562 1.69 5.54 0.51
C THR A 562 1.31 4.54 -0.58
N MET A 563 2.30 4.06 -1.32
CA MET A 563 2.18 2.97 -2.28
C MET A 563 3.49 2.18 -2.34
N GLY A 564 3.51 1.02 -1.68
CA GLY A 564 4.73 0.22 -1.52
C GLY A 564 5.82 1.01 -0.79
N THR A 565 6.95 1.23 -1.46
CA THR A 565 8.09 2.02 -0.96
C THR A 565 7.98 3.52 -1.24
N LYS A 566 6.96 3.94 -1.98
CA LYS A 566 6.70 5.35 -2.31
C LYS A 566 5.76 5.97 -1.28
N GLY A 567 5.95 7.24 -0.99
CA GLY A 567 5.07 8.01 -0.12
C GLY A 567 5.19 9.51 -0.36
N ASN A 568 4.15 10.24 0.04
CA ASN A 568 4.10 11.69 -0.07
C ASN A 568 3.39 12.31 1.14
N THR A 569 3.69 13.57 1.40
CA THR A 569 3.02 14.44 2.37
C THR A 569 2.68 15.76 1.71
N GLN A 570 1.51 16.31 2.00
CA GLN A 570 1.07 17.61 1.49
C GLN A 570 0.45 18.45 2.60
N VAL A 571 0.82 19.73 2.63
CA VAL A 571 0.29 20.72 3.56
C VAL A 571 -0.70 21.62 2.82
N VAL A 572 -1.94 21.63 3.28
CA VAL A 572 -2.96 22.61 2.89
C VAL A 572 -3.15 23.58 4.04
N TYR A 573 -2.67 24.81 3.87
CA TYR A 573 -2.70 25.85 4.87
C TYR A 573 -3.62 27.02 4.43
N PRO A 574 -4.66 27.36 5.21
CA PRO A 574 -5.64 28.37 4.84
C PRO A 574 -5.02 29.69 4.41
N HIS A 575 -5.51 30.24 3.29
CA HIS A 575 -5.05 31.51 2.73
C HIS A 575 -3.56 31.59 2.34
N LEU A 576 -2.86 30.46 2.26
CA LEU A 576 -1.42 30.42 2.02
C LEU A 576 -1.01 29.45 0.90
N THR A 577 -1.36 28.17 1.02
CA THR A 577 -1.02 27.14 0.03
C THR A 577 -2.22 26.77 -0.84
N GLU A 578 -1.96 26.06 -1.94
CA GLU A 578 -3.03 25.45 -2.72
C GLU A 578 -3.72 24.32 -1.96
N SER A 579 -4.94 23.98 -2.38
CA SER A 579 -5.69 22.86 -1.81
C SER A 579 -5.32 21.54 -2.49
N TYR A 580 -5.64 20.41 -1.86
CA TYR A 580 -5.41 19.09 -2.46
C TYR A 580 -6.12 18.96 -3.83
N GLY A 581 -7.36 19.46 -3.92
CA GLY A 581 -8.14 19.45 -5.17
C GLY A 581 -7.68 20.45 -6.24
N SER A 582 -6.65 21.27 -5.98
CA SER A 582 -6.12 22.23 -6.96
C SER A 582 -5.19 21.57 -8.00
N SER A 583 -4.56 20.45 -7.63
CA SER A 583 -3.77 19.59 -8.50
C SER A 583 -4.57 18.39 -8.99
N VAL A 584 -4.29 17.92 -10.22
CA VAL A 584 -4.93 16.73 -10.79
C VAL A 584 -3.91 15.62 -10.89
N ASP A 585 -4.10 14.57 -10.10
CA ASP A 585 -3.35 13.32 -10.25
C ASP A 585 -3.72 12.62 -11.56
N PRO A 586 -2.79 11.89 -12.20
CA PRO A 586 -3.10 11.06 -13.36
C PRO A 586 -4.28 10.12 -13.04
N PRO A 587 -5.33 10.07 -13.88
CA PRO A 587 -6.44 9.16 -13.66
C PRO A 587 -5.97 7.71 -13.77
N GLU A 588 -6.69 6.80 -13.11
CA GLU A 588 -6.53 5.37 -13.36
C GLU A 588 -6.73 5.10 -14.86
N LYS A 589 -5.92 4.20 -15.42
CA LYS A 589 -6.07 3.81 -16.83
C LYS A 589 -7.31 2.92 -16.96
N ASP A 590 -8.39 3.48 -17.51
CA ASP A 590 -9.57 2.70 -17.87
C ASP A 590 -9.27 1.77 -19.05
N ILE A 591 -9.70 0.51 -18.94
CA ILE A 591 -9.61 -0.45 -20.04
C ILE A 591 -10.75 -0.16 -21.03
N PRO A 592 -10.48 -0.02 -22.34
CA PRO A 592 -11.53 0.23 -23.31
C PRO A 592 -12.63 -0.84 -23.27
N ILE A 593 -13.90 -0.42 -23.32
CA ILE A 593 -15.07 -1.32 -23.21
C ILE A 593 -15.02 -2.44 -24.27
N CYS A 594 -14.58 -2.14 -25.50
CA CYS A 594 -14.45 -3.16 -26.56
C CYS A 594 -13.40 -4.22 -26.22
N THR A 595 -12.32 -3.84 -25.52
CA THR A 595 -11.26 -4.75 -25.07
C THR A 595 -11.80 -5.66 -23.97
N LEU A 596 -12.53 -5.12 -22.99
CA LEU A 596 -13.17 -5.92 -21.94
C LEU A 596 -14.23 -6.87 -22.51
N LYS A 597 -15.12 -6.38 -23.37
CA LYS A 597 -16.27 -7.15 -23.89
C LYS A 597 -15.89 -8.21 -24.92
N ASN A 598 -14.95 -7.93 -25.84
CA ASN A 598 -14.74 -8.78 -27.03
C ASN A 598 -13.28 -9.13 -27.33
N PHE A 599 -12.30 -8.30 -26.95
CA PHE A 599 -10.90 -8.48 -27.41
C PHE A 599 -9.88 -8.38 -26.27
N PRO A 600 -9.99 -9.20 -25.20
CA PRO A 600 -8.96 -9.23 -24.17
C PRO A 600 -7.65 -9.80 -24.74
N ASN A 601 -6.53 -9.30 -24.22
CA ASN A 601 -5.18 -9.76 -24.58
C ASN A 601 -4.25 -9.88 -23.36
N GLU A 602 -4.67 -9.33 -22.21
CA GLU A 602 -3.99 -9.44 -20.93
C GLU A 602 -4.94 -10.01 -19.88
N ILE A 603 -4.35 -10.67 -18.88
CA ILE A 603 -5.10 -11.22 -17.73
C ILE A 603 -5.85 -10.13 -16.94
N GLN A 604 -5.36 -8.89 -16.97
CA GLN A 604 -6.03 -7.75 -16.33
C GLN A 604 -7.41 -7.49 -16.94
N HIS A 605 -7.54 -7.69 -18.26
CA HIS A 605 -8.80 -7.49 -18.98
C HIS A 605 -9.84 -8.55 -18.59
N THR A 606 -9.41 -9.81 -18.46
CA THR A 606 -10.33 -10.90 -18.07
C THR A 606 -10.71 -10.83 -16.60
N ILE A 607 -9.82 -10.36 -15.72
CA ILE A 607 -10.12 -10.14 -14.30
C ILE A 607 -11.13 -9.00 -14.12
N GLN A 608 -10.93 -7.86 -14.78
CA GLN A 608 -11.90 -6.75 -14.71
C GLN A 608 -13.25 -7.19 -15.29
N TRP A 609 -13.27 -7.92 -16.42
CA TRP A 609 -14.50 -8.49 -16.96
C TRP A 609 -15.19 -9.44 -15.98
N ALA A 610 -14.43 -10.30 -15.28
CA ALA A 610 -14.98 -11.22 -14.30
C ALA A 610 -15.54 -10.49 -13.06
N ARG A 611 -14.93 -9.37 -12.67
CA ARG A 611 -15.42 -8.49 -11.61
C ARG A 611 -16.74 -7.83 -11.99
N ASP A 612 -16.83 -7.27 -13.21
CA ASP A 612 -18.05 -6.68 -13.76
C ASP A 612 -19.15 -7.74 -13.89
N LEU A 613 -18.78 -8.96 -14.29
CA LEU A 613 -19.70 -10.10 -14.35
C LEU A 613 -20.24 -10.45 -12.96
N PHE A 614 -19.39 -10.49 -11.94
CA PHE A 614 -19.81 -10.76 -10.55
C PHE A 614 -20.87 -9.73 -10.10
N GLU A 615 -20.61 -8.43 -10.28
CA GLU A 615 -21.57 -7.39 -9.88
C GLU A 615 -22.86 -7.47 -10.69
N GLY A 616 -22.73 -7.71 -12.00
CA GLY A 616 -23.85 -7.82 -12.93
C GLY A 616 -24.75 -9.03 -12.69
N LEU A 617 -24.24 -10.12 -12.09
CA LEU A 617 -25.01 -11.31 -11.75
C LEU A 617 -25.56 -11.28 -10.32
N PHE A 618 -24.76 -10.82 -9.35
CA PHE A 618 -25.03 -11.04 -7.92
C PHE A 618 -25.43 -9.78 -7.14
N THR A 619 -24.99 -8.59 -7.56
CA THR A 619 -25.22 -7.33 -6.84
C THR A 619 -26.34 -6.51 -7.48
N THR A 620 -26.11 -5.99 -8.69
CA THR A 620 -26.99 -5.02 -9.35
C THR A 620 -28.43 -5.54 -9.57
N PRO A 621 -28.66 -6.80 -10.00
CA PRO A 621 -30.03 -7.31 -10.17
C PRO A 621 -30.80 -7.36 -8.84
N ALA A 622 -30.12 -7.73 -7.75
CA ALA A 622 -30.73 -7.81 -6.43
C ALA A 622 -31.09 -6.43 -5.87
N GLU A 623 -30.17 -5.46 -5.96
CA GLU A 623 -30.44 -4.07 -5.55
C GLU A 623 -31.59 -3.46 -6.34
N THR A 624 -31.57 -3.60 -7.67
CA THR A 624 -32.60 -3.04 -8.56
C THR A 624 -33.96 -3.65 -8.25
N ALA A 625 -34.04 -4.97 -8.10
CA ALA A 625 -35.26 -5.67 -7.72
C ALA A 625 -35.76 -5.26 -6.33
N ASN A 626 -34.86 -5.08 -5.36
CA ASN A 626 -35.20 -4.66 -4.01
C ASN A 626 -35.73 -3.23 -3.96
N GLN A 627 -35.14 -2.29 -4.73
CA GLN A 627 -35.66 -0.93 -4.85
C GLN A 627 -37.09 -0.92 -5.40
N PHE A 628 -37.37 -1.76 -6.41
CA PHE A 628 -38.72 -1.91 -6.95
C PHE A 628 -39.70 -2.49 -5.92
N ILE A 629 -39.27 -3.49 -5.12
CA ILE A 629 -40.10 -4.08 -4.06
C ILE A 629 -40.38 -3.08 -2.93
N SER A 630 -39.37 -2.31 -2.52
CA SER A 630 -39.47 -1.40 -1.36
C SER A 630 -40.21 -0.09 -1.66
N ASP A 631 -40.01 0.46 -2.86
CA ASP A 631 -40.59 1.75 -3.29
C ASP A 631 -40.94 1.71 -4.77
N GLU A 632 -41.98 0.95 -5.13
CA GLU A 632 -42.45 0.85 -6.52
C GLU A 632 -42.77 2.22 -7.12
N ARG A 633 -43.44 3.09 -6.37
CA ARG A 633 -43.90 4.38 -6.88
C ARG A 633 -42.72 5.29 -7.21
N GLY A 634 -41.76 5.43 -6.29
CA GLY A 634 -40.56 6.21 -6.54
C GLY A 634 -39.66 5.57 -7.59
N PHE A 635 -39.56 4.23 -7.63
CA PHE A 635 -38.81 3.51 -8.67
C PHE A 635 -39.39 3.77 -10.06
N LEU A 636 -40.69 3.55 -10.25
CA LEU A 636 -41.35 3.79 -11.54
C LEU A 636 -41.27 5.26 -11.96
N GLN A 637 -41.37 6.21 -11.01
CA GLN A 637 -41.20 7.62 -11.30
C GLN A 637 -39.78 7.96 -11.81
N ARG A 638 -38.73 7.31 -11.27
CA ARG A 638 -37.36 7.45 -11.79
C ARG A 638 -37.22 6.83 -13.18
N VAL A 639 -37.79 5.64 -13.37
CA VAL A 639 -37.76 4.92 -14.65
C VAL A 639 -38.49 5.70 -15.74
N ASP A 640 -39.62 6.35 -15.43
CA ASP A 640 -40.39 7.16 -16.39
C ASP A 640 -39.64 8.41 -16.89
N GLN A 641 -38.56 8.83 -16.22
CA GLN A 641 -37.67 9.90 -16.70
C GLN A 641 -36.65 9.42 -17.76
N MET A 642 -36.52 8.10 -17.95
CA MET A 642 -35.62 7.48 -18.92
C MET A 642 -36.28 7.32 -20.30
N ASN A 643 -35.49 7.10 -21.35
CA ASN A 643 -36.04 6.78 -22.67
C ASN A 643 -36.65 5.36 -22.73
N THR A 644 -37.48 5.06 -23.74
CA THR A 644 -38.21 3.79 -23.83
C THR A 644 -37.31 2.55 -23.78
N ALA A 645 -36.14 2.59 -24.42
CA ALA A 645 -35.21 1.47 -24.44
C ALA A 645 -34.58 1.22 -23.06
N GLN A 646 -34.18 2.28 -22.36
CA GLN A 646 -33.67 2.22 -20.99
C GLN A 646 -34.74 1.72 -20.02
N ARG A 647 -36.00 2.16 -20.18
CA ARG A 647 -37.15 1.69 -19.40
C ARG A 647 -37.36 0.18 -19.57
N LEU A 648 -37.39 -0.29 -20.81
CA LEU A 648 -37.50 -1.71 -21.11
C LEU A 648 -36.35 -2.49 -20.49
N HIS A 649 -35.11 -2.04 -20.69
CA HIS A 649 -33.93 -2.70 -20.12
C HIS A 649 -34.01 -2.83 -18.60
N MET A 650 -34.34 -1.74 -17.90
CA MET A 650 -34.38 -1.73 -16.44
C MET A 650 -35.53 -2.59 -15.89
N LEU A 651 -36.72 -2.51 -16.49
CA LEU A 651 -37.87 -3.31 -16.06
C LEU A 651 -37.73 -4.79 -16.41
N SER A 652 -37.15 -5.12 -17.56
CA SER A 652 -36.84 -6.51 -17.92
C SER A 652 -35.88 -7.15 -16.92
N LYS A 653 -34.86 -6.43 -16.45
CA LYS A 653 -33.98 -6.94 -15.37
C LYS A 653 -34.72 -7.24 -14.08
N VAL A 654 -35.70 -6.40 -13.71
CA VAL A 654 -36.54 -6.64 -12.53
C VAL A 654 -37.43 -7.87 -12.73
N GLU A 655 -38.05 -8.01 -13.91
CA GLU A 655 -38.87 -9.19 -14.25
C GLU A 655 -38.04 -10.47 -14.26
N GLU A 656 -36.83 -10.42 -14.82
CA GLU A 656 -35.88 -11.53 -14.83
C GLU A 656 -35.54 -11.99 -13.41
N ALA A 657 -35.15 -11.06 -12.55
CA ALA A 657 -34.76 -11.36 -11.18
C ALA A 657 -35.92 -11.88 -10.31
N LEU A 658 -37.14 -11.36 -10.51
CA LEU A 658 -38.29 -11.65 -9.64
C LEU A 658 -39.22 -12.75 -10.16
N ILE A 659 -39.30 -12.95 -11.47
CA ILE A 659 -40.29 -13.82 -12.11
C ILE A 659 -39.62 -14.88 -12.99
N ARG A 660 -38.89 -14.47 -14.04
CA ARG A 660 -38.49 -15.38 -15.11
C ARG A 660 -37.37 -16.35 -14.72
N GLU A 661 -36.38 -15.86 -13.99
CA GLU A 661 -35.15 -16.60 -13.64
C GLU A 661 -35.00 -16.80 -12.13
N ARG A 662 -36.11 -16.69 -11.39
CA ARG A 662 -36.14 -16.95 -9.95
C ARG A 662 -35.98 -18.45 -9.70
N PRO A 663 -34.92 -18.91 -9.00
CA PRO A 663 -34.77 -20.33 -8.66
C PRO A 663 -35.80 -20.75 -7.60
N HIS A 664 -36.29 -21.98 -7.70
CA HIS A 664 -37.19 -22.60 -6.72
C HIS A 664 -36.48 -23.68 -5.88
N SER A 665 -35.36 -24.20 -6.37
CA SER A 665 -34.55 -25.25 -5.73
C SER A 665 -33.05 -24.92 -5.84
N PRO A 666 -32.19 -25.56 -5.02
CA PRO A 666 -30.74 -25.45 -5.22
C PRO A 666 -30.29 -26.09 -6.55
N GLU A 667 -31.00 -27.10 -7.07
CA GLU A 667 -30.74 -27.69 -8.39
C GLU A 667 -30.95 -26.69 -9.53
N ASP A 668 -31.94 -25.79 -9.41
CA ASP A 668 -32.15 -24.70 -10.36
C ASP A 668 -30.96 -23.74 -10.40
N CYS A 669 -30.29 -23.52 -9.26
CA CYS A 669 -29.10 -22.69 -9.16
C CYS A 669 -27.90 -23.33 -9.89
N ILE A 670 -27.75 -24.66 -9.80
CA ILE A 670 -26.73 -25.42 -10.55
C ILE A 670 -27.02 -25.34 -12.05
N LYS A 671 -28.28 -25.52 -12.45
CA LYS A 671 -28.71 -25.40 -13.85
C LYS A 671 -28.42 -24.00 -14.40
N TRP A 672 -28.77 -22.96 -13.65
CA TRP A 672 -28.48 -21.57 -14.03
C TRP A 672 -26.98 -21.33 -14.20
N ALA A 673 -26.15 -21.81 -13.28
CA ALA A 673 -24.69 -21.66 -13.36
C ALA A 673 -24.11 -22.39 -14.58
N ARG A 674 -24.54 -23.63 -14.85
CA ARG A 674 -24.11 -24.40 -16.03
C ARG A 674 -24.53 -23.76 -17.35
N MET A 675 -25.71 -23.14 -17.40
CA MET A 675 -26.18 -22.38 -18.57
C MET A 675 -25.36 -21.10 -18.78
N ASN A 676 -24.97 -20.40 -17.70
CA ASN A 676 -24.09 -19.23 -17.79
C ASN A 676 -22.68 -19.62 -18.28
N PHE A 677 -22.13 -20.77 -17.88
CA PHE A 677 -20.89 -21.27 -18.46
C PHE A 677 -21.02 -21.42 -19.99
N GLN A 678 -22.10 -22.08 -20.43
CA GLN A 678 -22.37 -22.27 -21.86
C GLN A 678 -22.45 -20.94 -22.59
N GLU A 679 -23.11 -19.94 -22.01
CA GLU A 679 -23.28 -18.66 -22.65
C GLU A 679 -21.95 -17.90 -22.80
N TYR A 680 -21.23 -17.70 -21.70
CA TYR A 680 -20.07 -16.81 -21.69
C TYR A 680 -18.83 -17.40 -22.37
N PHE A 681 -18.58 -18.70 -22.21
CA PHE A 681 -17.32 -19.33 -22.64
C PHE A 681 -17.46 -20.17 -23.91
N HIS A 682 -18.69 -20.39 -24.39
CA HIS A 682 -18.97 -21.11 -25.62
C HIS A 682 -19.83 -20.30 -26.60
N ASN A 683 -21.08 -19.98 -26.28
CA ASN A 683 -22.02 -19.39 -27.24
C ASN A 683 -21.58 -18.00 -27.71
N MET A 684 -21.21 -17.11 -26.78
CA MET A 684 -20.73 -15.77 -27.12
C MET A 684 -19.45 -15.83 -27.97
N ILE A 685 -18.56 -16.78 -27.68
CA ILE A 685 -17.33 -16.98 -28.45
C ILE A 685 -17.63 -17.55 -29.85
N ALA A 686 -18.54 -18.51 -29.95
CA ALA A 686 -18.98 -19.07 -31.21
C ALA A 686 -19.67 -18.00 -32.10
N GLN A 687 -20.48 -17.13 -31.49
CA GLN A 687 -21.08 -15.98 -32.17
C GLN A 687 -20.02 -15.00 -32.66
N LEU A 688 -18.99 -14.71 -31.85
CA LEU A 688 -17.89 -13.83 -32.22
C LEU A 688 -17.08 -14.41 -33.40
N LEU A 689 -16.77 -15.71 -33.39
CA LEU A 689 -16.06 -16.39 -34.47
C LEU A 689 -16.92 -16.53 -35.74
N HIS A 690 -18.24 -16.62 -35.61
CA HIS A 690 -19.15 -16.60 -36.75
C HIS A 690 -19.13 -15.24 -37.46
N MET A 691 -19.10 -14.15 -36.69
CA MET A 691 -19.03 -12.80 -37.21
C MET A 691 -17.64 -12.43 -37.73
N PHE A 692 -16.60 -12.90 -37.05
CA PHE A 692 -15.21 -12.66 -37.42
C PHE A 692 -14.44 -13.97 -37.56
N PRO A 693 -14.50 -14.62 -38.75
CA PRO A 693 -13.80 -15.87 -39.00
C PRO A 693 -12.29 -15.79 -38.69
N PRO A 694 -11.64 -16.88 -38.23
CA PRO A 694 -10.22 -16.89 -37.87
C PRO A 694 -9.26 -16.41 -38.98
N ASP A 695 -9.65 -16.61 -40.24
CA ASP A 695 -8.91 -16.27 -41.45
C ASP A 695 -9.31 -14.91 -42.05
N GLN A 696 -10.21 -14.16 -41.40
CA GLN A 696 -10.66 -12.87 -41.89
C GLN A 696 -9.51 -11.86 -42.02
N VAL A 697 -9.53 -11.12 -43.12
CA VAL A 697 -8.65 -9.99 -43.40
C VAL A 697 -9.44 -8.69 -43.46
N THR A 698 -8.81 -7.58 -43.05
CA THR A 698 -9.33 -6.23 -43.21
C THR A 698 -9.28 -5.80 -44.67
N GLU A 699 -9.91 -4.67 -45.02
CA GLU A 699 -9.88 -4.09 -46.37
C GLU A 699 -8.46 -3.82 -46.89
N GLN A 700 -7.49 -3.67 -45.99
CA GLN A 700 -6.07 -3.44 -46.29
C GLN A 700 -5.27 -4.73 -46.44
N GLY A 701 -5.92 -5.90 -46.37
CA GLY A 701 -5.28 -7.22 -46.48
C GLY A 701 -4.56 -7.68 -45.20
N ILE A 702 -4.74 -6.98 -44.08
CA ILE A 702 -4.14 -7.33 -42.78
C ILE A 702 -5.06 -8.32 -42.07
N LYS A 703 -4.53 -9.35 -41.41
CA LYS A 703 -5.35 -10.27 -40.61
C LYS A 703 -6.12 -9.52 -39.52
N PHE A 704 -7.42 -9.78 -39.41
CA PHE A 704 -8.27 -9.20 -38.37
C PHE A 704 -7.78 -9.57 -36.96
N TRP A 705 -7.45 -10.85 -36.77
CA TRP A 705 -6.89 -11.39 -35.53
C TRP A 705 -5.37 -11.23 -35.48
N SER A 706 -4.91 -10.01 -35.22
CA SER A 706 -3.49 -9.68 -35.09
C SER A 706 -3.26 -8.60 -34.02
N GLY A 707 -2.00 -8.47 -33.56
CA GLY A 707 -1.62 -7.50 -32.54
C GLY A 707 -2.38 -7.70 -31.22
N SER A 708 -3.19 -6.72 -30.83
CA SER A 708 -3.99 -6.73 -29.61
C SER A 708 -5.25 -7.61 -29.67
N LYS A 709 -5.60 -8.16 -30.84
CA LYS A 709 -6.78 -9.03 -31.02
C LYS A 709 -6.35 -10.50 -31.11
N ARG A 710 -6.48 -11.22 -30.00
CA ARG A 710 -6.21 -12.67 -29.95
C ARG A 710 -7.43 -13.42 -30.49
N CYS A 711 -7.23 -14.32 -31.46
CA CYS A 711 -8.33 -15.16 -31.97
C CYS A 711 -8.77 -16.13 -30.88
N PRO A 712 -10.06 -16.11 -30.48
CA PRO A 712 -10.51 -16.99 -29.42
C PRO A 712 -10.81 -18.41 -29.93
N HIS A 713 -11.04 -19.34 -29.01
CA HIS A 713 -11.68 -20.63 -29.26
C HIS A 713 -12.80 -20.88 -28.26
N VAL A 714 -13.81 -21.66 -28.67
CA VAL A 714 -14.89 -22.10 -27.78
C VAL A 714 -14.35 -23.06 -26.72
N LEU A 715 -14.98 -23.06 -25.55
CA LEU A 715 -14.73 -24.06 -24.51
C LEU A 715 -15.92 -25.00 -24.38
N ASP A 716 -15.62 -26.29 -24.30
CA ASP A 716 -16.60 -27.32 -23.96
C ASP A 716 -16.52 -27.61 -22.46
N PHE A 717 -17.68 -27.68 -21.81
CA PHE A 717 -17.72 -27.91 -20.38
C PHE A 717 -17.19 -29.31 -20.03
N ASN A 718 -16.34 -29.37 -19.01
CA ASN A 718 -15.78 -30.61 -18.49
C ASN A 718 -15.70 -30.50 -16.96
N PRO A 719 -16.49 -31.26 -16.18
CA PRO A 719 -16.49 -31.17 -14.72
C PRO A 719 -15.19 -31.67 -14.07
N ASP A 720 -14.33 -32.37 -14.81
CA ASP A 720 -13.02 -32.80 -14.32
C ASP A 720 -11.96 -31.69 -14.41
N GLU A 721 -12.20 -30.65 -15.22
CA GLU A 721 -11.33 -29.47 -15.27
C GLU A 721 -11.61 -28.55 -14.08
N PRO A 722 -10.60 -28.22 -13.25
CA PRO A 722 -10.80 -27.47 -12.01
C PRO A 722 -11.53 -26.15 -12.21
N GLU A 723 -11.14 -25.33 -13.19
CA GLU A 723 -11.75 -24.00 -13.39
C GLU A 723 -13.18 -24.08 -13.93
N HIS A 724 -13.47 -25.10 -14.75
CA HIS A 724 -14.82 -25.35 -15.25
C HIS A 724 -15.75 -25.70 -14.08
N PHE A 725 -15.30 -26.60 -13.20
CA PHE A 725 -16.02 -26.96 -11.98
C PHE A 725 -16.18 -25.77 -11.05
N ASN A 726 -15.10 -25.05 -10.73
CA ASN A 726 -15.09 -23.95 -9.76
C ASN A 726 -16.03 -22.82 -10.17
N PHE A 727 -16.10 -22.48 -11.47
CA PHE A 727 -17.05 -21.47 -11.95
C PHE A 727 -18.50 -21.86 -11.65
N VAL A 728 -18.90 -23.09 -12.04
CA VAL A 728 -20.29 -23.54 -11.85
C VAL A 728 -20.60 -23.74 -10.36
N TRP A 729 -19.64 -24.25 -9.60
CA TRP A 729 -19.70 -24.41 -8.16
C TRP A 729 -19.95 -23.09 -7.46
N ALA A 730 -19.04 -22.12 -7.58
CA ALA A 730 -19.13 -20.83 -6.91
C ALA A 730 -20.36 -20.04 -7.39
N ALA A 731 -20.63 -20.00 -8.70
CA ALA A 731 -21.80 -19.29 -9.25
C ALA A 731 -23.13 -19.83 -8.69
N SER A 732 -23.25 -21.15 -8.52
CA SER A 732 -24.46 -21.77 -7.97
C SER A 732 -24.68 -21.45 -6.49
N ILE A 733 -23.60 -21.40 -5.70
CA ILE A 733 -23.63 -21.08 -4.27
C ILE A 733 -24.02 -19.60 -4.09
N LEU A 734 -23.38 -18.71 -4.84
CA LEU A 734 -23.69 -17.28 -4.84
C LEU A 734 -25.14 -17.04 -5.29
N ARG A 735 -25.60 -17.72 -6.34
CA ARG A 735 -27.01 -17.63 -6.78
C ARG A 735 -27.97 -18.11 -5.71
N ALA A 736 -27.68 -19.22 -5.02
CA ALA A 736 -28.52 -19.71 -3.93
C ALA A 736 -28.57 -18.71 -2.77
N HIS A 737 -27.43 -18.14 -2.38
CA HIS A 737 -27.35 -17.11 -1.34
C HIS A 737 -28.15 -15.85 -1.71
N GLN A 738 -28.02 -15.36 -2.94
CA GLN A 738 -28.76 -14.19 -3.44
C GLN A 738 -30.29 -14.33 -3.29
N TYR A 739 -30.81 -15.56 -3.33
CA TYR A 739 -32.24 -15.85 -3.18
C TYR A 739 -32.64 -16.44 -1.81
N GLY A 740 -31.69 -16.56 -0.88
CA GLY A 740 -31.92 -17.15 0.44
C GLY A 740 -32.27 -18.66 0.40
N ILE A 741 -31.69 -19.39 -0.55
CA ILE A 741 -31.82 -20.85 -0.72
C ILE A 741 -30.57 -21.53 -0.15
N THR A 742 -30.74 -22.65 0.55
CA THR A 742 -29.61 -23.45 1.02
C THR A 742 -28.96 -24.20 -0.14
N PRO A 743 -27.66 -23.98 -0.46
CA PRO A 743 -26.99 -24.62 -1.58
C PRO A 743 -26.68 -26.10 -1.33
N ILE A 744 -26.47 -26.86 -2.40
CA ILE A 744 -25.93 -28.23 -2.34
C ILE A 744 -24.40 -28.15 -2.26
N ILE A 745 -23.86 -28.34 -1.05
CA ILE A 745 -22.40 -28.34 -0.79
C ILE A 745 -21.76 -29.74 -0.78
N ASP A 746 -22.57 -30.80 -0.94
CA ASP A 746 -22.05 -32.15 -1.11
C ASP A 746 -21.61 -32.35 -2.57
N LYS A 747 -20.29 -32.49 -2.79
CA LYS A 747 -19.71 -32.58 -4.14
C LYS A 747 -20.30 -33.73 -4.97
N LYS A 748 -20.67 -34.87 -4.36
CA LYS A 748 -21.23 -36.01 -5.11
C LYS A 748 -22.64 -35.71 -5.58
N LYS A 749 -23.49 -35.15 -4.72
CA LYS A 749 -24.84 -34.73 -5.09
C LYS A 749 -24.82 -33.62 -6.14
N PHE A 750 -23.92 -32.66 -5.98
CA PHE A 750 -23.73 -31.58 -6.94
C PHE A 750 -23.39 -32.11 -8.33
N LEU A 751 -22.39 -33.00 -8.44
CA LEU A 751 -22.00 -33.61 -9.71
C LEU A 751 -23.12 -34.44 -10.33
N ALA A 752 -23.92 -35.14 -9.52
CA ALA A 752 -25.06 -35.89 -10.02
C ALA A 752 -26.08 -34.99 -10.74
N VAL A 753 -26.44 -33.85 -10.13
CA VAL A 753 -27.35 -32.87 -10.74
C VAL A 753 -26.72 -32.21 -11.96
N LEU A 754 -25.45 -31.81 -11.85
CA LEU A 754 -24.71 -31.15 -12.92
C LEU A 754 -24.65 -31.99 -14.20
N ASN A 755 -24.43 -33.31 -14.06
CA ASN A 755 -24.32 -34.23 -15.20
C ASN A 755 -25.65 -34.47 -15.94
N GLU A 756 -26.80 -34.13 -15.32
CA GLU A 756 -28.11 -34.23 -15.99
C GLU A 756 -28.42 -33.00 -16.85
N ILE A 757 -27.66 -31.91 -16.70
CA ILE A 757 -27.91 -30.63 -17.38
C ILE A 757 -27.20 -30.61 -18.73
N HIS A 758 -28.01 -30.59 -19.80
CA HIS A 758 -27.54 -30.53 -21.19
C HIS A 758 -27.99 -29.21 -21.83
N PRO A 759 -27.09 -28.23 -22.01
CA PRO A 759 -27.43 -27.00 -22.72
C PRO A 759 -27.82 -27.27 -24.18
N PRO A 760 -28.70 -26.45 -24.77
CA PRO A 760 -29.04 -26.55 -26.17
C PRO A 760 -27.82 -26.23 -27.05
N PRO A 761 -27.71 -26.82 -28.26
CA PRO A 761 -26.65 -26.48 -29.20
C PRO A 761 -26.74 -25.02 -29.62
N PHE A 762 -25.58 -24.39 -29.82
CA PHE A 762 -25.50 -23.00 -30.28
C PHE A 762 -26.03 -22.85 -31.71
N MET A 763 -26.77 -21.77 -31.95
CA MET A 763 -27.28 -21.38 -33.27
C MET A 763 -26.86 -19.94 -33.56
N PRO A 764 -26.03 -19.68 -34.58
CA PRO A 764 -25.54 -18.34 -34.88
C PRO A 764 -26.66 -17.43 -35.36
N LYS A 765 -26.60 -16.16 -34.93
CA LYS A 765 -27.52 -15.09 -35.34
C LYS A 765 -26.83 -14.15 -36.31
N SER A 766 -27.44 -13.87 -37.46
CA SER A 766 -26.85 -13.01 -38.49
C SER A 766 -27.02 -11.50 -38.23
N ASP A 767 -28.00 -11.10 -37.40
CA ASP A 767 -28.37 -9.69 -37.20
C ASP A 767 -27.63 -9.03 -36.02
N VAL A 768 -26.66 -9.71 -35.41
CA VAL A 768 -25.89 -9.21 -34.28
C VAL A 768 -24.77 -8.29 -34.79
N LYS A 769 -24.70 -7.06 -34.27
CA LYS A 769 -23.55 -6.17 -34.46
C LYS A 769 -22.67 -6.24 -33.21
N ILE A 770 -21.36 -6.29 -33.43
CA ILE A 770 -20.34 -6.30 -32.38
C ILE A 770 -19.39 -5.16 -32.71
N ALA A 771 -19.37 -4.16 -31.86
CA ALA A 771 -18.40 -3.08 -31.96
C ALA A 771 -16.95 -3.60 -31.91
N VAL A 772 -16.19 -3.26 -32.95
CA VAL A 772 -14.76 -3.55 -33.09
C VAL A 772 -13.91 -2.41 -32.52
N THR A 773 -14.43 -1.19 -32.55
CA THR A 773 -13.77 0.01 -32.03
C THR A 773 -14.55 0.63 -30.87
N GLU A 774 -13.88 1.45 -30.06
CA GLU A 774 -14.54 2.19 -28.97
C GLU A 774 -15.56 3.21 -29.51
N ALA A 775 -15.28 3.80 -30.68
CA ALA A 775 -16.20 4.70 -31.36
C ALA A 775 -17.49 3.97 -31.77
N GLU A 776 -17.37 2.75 -32.31
CA GLU A 776 -18.51 1.89 -32.62
C GLU A 776 -19.26 1.47 -31.36
N ALA A 777 -18.56 1.12 -30.27
CA ALA A 777 -19.18 0.71 -29.01
C ALA A 777 -20.01 1.85 -28.41
N LYS A 778 -19.47 3.07 -28.41
CA LYS A 778 -20.18 4.29 -27.98
C LYS A 778 -21.35 4.65 -28.91
N GLN A 779 -21.25 4.34 -30.20
CA GLN A 779 -22.35 4.52 -31.15
C GLN A 779 -23.45 3.46 -30.97
N GLU A 780 -23.10 2.20 -30.68
CA GLU A 780 -24.07 1.15 -30.36
C GLU A 780 -24.84 1.46 -29.07
N GLU A 781 -24.16 1.92 -28.01
CA GLU A 781 -24.80 2.36 -26.75
C GLU A 781 -25.74 3.56 -26.96
N LYS A 782 -25.40 4.49 -27.87
CA LYS A 782 -26.27 5.60 -28.26
C LYS A 782 -27.43 5.16 -29.17
N ALA A 783 -27.18 4.26 -30.12
CA ALA A 783 -28.20 3.76 -31.05
C ALA A 783 -29.25 2.88 -30.36
N THR A 784 -28.85 2.12 -29.32
CA THR A 784 -29.80 1.40 -28.45
C THR A 784 -30.62 2.36 -27.59
N ALA A 785 -30.10 3.54 -27.24
CA ALA A 785 -30.82 4.57 -26.49
C ALA A 785 -31.85 5.36 -27.34
N ASP A 786 -31.62 5.53 -28.65
CA ASP A 786 -32.47 6.33 -29.55
C ASP A 786 -33.48 5.51 -30.38
N GLY A 787 -33.55 4.19 -30.20
CA GLY A 787 -34.40 3.30 -31.00
C GLY A 787 -35.90 3.44 -30.71
N LYS A 788 -36.62 4.16 -31.58
CA LYS A 788 -38.09 4.00 -31.74
C LYS A 788 -38.37 2.82 -32.67
N CYS A 789 -38.91 1.74 -32.12
CA CYS A 789 -39.40 0.57 -32.84
C CYS A 789 -40.69 0.08 -32.18
N ASP A 790 -41.73 -0.20 -32.97
CA ASP A 790 -43.05 -0.62 -32.49
C ASP A 790 -43.01 -1.92 -31.64
N ASP A 791 -41.99 -2.78 -31.81
CA ASP A 791 -41.76 -4.01 -31.01
C ASP A 791 -41.28 -3.72 -29.56
N VAL A 792 -40.67 -2.55 -29.32
CA VAL A 792 -40.16 -2.17 -27.99
C VAL A 792 -41.30 -1.79 -27.04
N ASP A 793 -42.32 -1.08 -27.55
CA ASP A 793 -43.46 -0.65 -26.75
C ASP A 793 -44.36 -1.85 -26.37
N GLU A 794 -44.56 -2.81 -27.27
CA GLU A 794 -45.29 -4.05 -26.96
C GLU A 794 -44.59 -4.88 -25.88
N LYS A 795 -43.26 -5.05 -25.98
CA LYS A 795 -42.45 -5.72 -24.96
C LYS A 795 -42.50 -5.00 -23.62
N LEU A 796 -42.39 -3.67 -23.62
CA LEU A 796 -42.47 -2.86 -22.41
C LEU A 796 -43.82 -3.04 -21.71
N GLN A 797 -44.93 -3.02 -22.45
CA GLN A 797 -46.26 -3.29 -21.90
C GLN A 797 -46.37 -4.69 -21.31
N SER A 798 -45.80 -5.70 -21.98
CA SER A 798 -45.78 -7.08 -21.49
C SER A 798 -45.05 -7.22 -20.15
N VAL A 799 -43.84 -6.67 -20.06
CA VAL A 799 -43.01 -6.66 -18.84
C VAL A 799 -43.75 -5.96 -17.69
N MET A 800 -44.32 -4.78 -17.96
CA MET A 800 -45.11 -4.04 -16.97
C MET A 800 -46.32 -4.84 -16.49
N MET A 801 -47.03 -5.54 -17.39
CA MET A 801 -48.17 -6.38 -17.03
C MET A 801 -47.76 -7.55 -16.13
N ASN A 802 -46.60 -8.17 -16.39
CA ASN A 802 -46.10 -9.27 -15.57
C ASN A 802 -45.65 -8.78 -14.19
N LEU A 803 -44.96 -7.65 -14.11
CA LEU A 803 -44.58 -7.02 -12.85
C LEU A 803 -45.80 -6.57 -12.03
N ALA A 804 -46.87 -6.11 -12.68
CA ALA A 804 -48.11 -5.73 -12.01
C ALA A 804 -48.84 -6.91 -11.36
N LYS A 805 -48.69 -8.13 -11.89
CA LYS A 805 -49.26 -9.37 -11.32
C LYS A 805 -48.51 -9.87 -10.09
N LEU A 806 -47.31 -9.33 -9.81
CA LEU A 806 -46.47 -9.77 -8.70
C LEU A 806 -47.07 -9.36 -7.34
N ASN A 807 -47.28 -10.33 -6.45
CA ASN A 807 -47.67 -10.04 -5.07
C ASN A 807 -46.45 -9.63 -4.22
N LYS A 808 -46.22 -8.32 -4.16
CA LYS A 808 -45.05 -7.72 -3.49
C LYS A 808 -45.01 -7.96 -1.98
N LYS A 809 -46.17 -8.15 -1.32
CA LYS A 809 -46.23 -8.42 0.14
C LYS A 809 -45.69 -9.80 0.51
N THR A 810 -45.74 -10.75 -0.42
CA THR A 810 -45.26 -12.12 -0.21
C THR A 810 -43.94 -12.40 -0.94
N THR A 811 -43.52 -11.50 -1.84
CA THR A 811 -42.26 -11.64 -2.57
C THR A 811 -41.11 -11.31 -1.63
N LYS A 812 -40.23 -12.29 -1.38
CA LYS A 812 -39.02 -12.06 -0.59
C LYS A 812 -38.04 -11.19 -1.38
N SER A 813 -37.52 -10.16 -0.71
CA SER A 813 -36.35 -9.39 -1.18
C SER A 813 -35.16 -10.33 -1.43
N LEU A 814 -34.34 -9.95 -2.40
CA LEU A 814 -33.08 -10.63 -2.70
C LEU A 814 -32.00 -10.13 -1.72
N ILE A 815 -30.94 -10.90 -1.58
CA ILE A 815 -29.74 -10.53 -0.84
C ILE A 815 -28.70 -10.07 -1.88
N PRO A 816 -28.44 -8.76 -2.04
CA PRO A 816 -27.31 -8.31 -2.84
C PRO A 816 -26.02 -8.87 -2.26
N ILE A 817 -25.16 -9.41 -3.13
CA ILE A 817 -23.86 -9.91 -2.71
C ILE A 817 -22.83 -8.82 -2.98
N ASP A 818 -22.41 -8.14 -1.92
CA ASP A 818 -21.33 -7.15 -1.98
C ASP A 818 -19.99 -7.87 -2.02
N PHE A 819 -19.10 -7.41 -2.90
CA PHE A 819 -17.80 -8.04 -3.07
C PHE A 819 -16.89 -7.81 -1.85
N GLU A 820 -16.66 -8.90 -1.13
CA GLU A 820 -15.61 -9.01 -0.12
C GLU A 820 -14.46 -9.89 -0.63
N LYS A 821 -13.24 -9.33 -0.66
CA LYS A 821 -12.02 -9.96 -1.18
C LYS A 821 -11.21 -10.69 -0.12
N ASP A 822 -11.40 -10.34 1.16
CA ASP A 822 -10.58 -10.78 2.28
C ASP A 822 -11.21 -11.92 3.10
N ASP A 823 -12.38 -12.40 2.68
CA ASP A 823 -13.03 -13.62 3.19
C ASP A 823 -12.92 -14.75 2.16
N ASP A 824 -12.06 -15.72 2.43
CA ASP A 824 -11.83 -16.87 1.54
C ASP A 824 -12.98 -17.89 1.55
N THR A 825 -14.00 -17.72 2.42
CA THR A 825 -15.11 -18.66 2.61
C THR A 825 -16.39 -18.26 1.86
N ASN A 826 -16.47 -17.03 1.35
CA ASN A 826 -17.67 -16.49 0.69
C ASN A 826 -17.79 -16.84 -0.80
N HIS A 827 -16.80 -17.55 -1.37
CA HIS A 827 -16.74 -17.93 -2.79
C HIS A 827 -16.65 -16.79 -3.82
N HIS A 828 -16.43 -15.54 -3.39
CA HIS A 828 -16.29 -14.39 -4.30
C HIS A 828 -15.03 -14.52 -5.16
N MET A 829 -13.88 -14.72 -4.50
CA MET A 829 -12.59 -14.86 -5.19
C MET A 829 -12.51 -16.15 -6.01
N GLU A 830 -13.18 -17.22 -5.57
CA GLU A 830 -13.30 -18.47 -6.34
C GLU A 830 -14.03 -18.23 -7.66
N PHE A 831 -15.18 -17.53 -7.63
CA PHE A 831 -15.92 -17.18 -8.83
C PHE A 831 -15.11 -16.29 -9.79
N ILE A 832 -14.54 -15.19 -9.28
CA ILE A 832 -13.83 -14.21 -10.12
C ILE A 832 -12.59 -14.84 -10.76
N THR A 833 -11.85 -15.67 -10.00
CA THR A 833 -10.66 -16.36 -10.52
C THR A 833 -11.05 -17.35 -11.62
N ALA A 834 -12.04 -18.21 -11.36
CA ALA A 834 -12.49 -19.18 -12.36
C ALA A 834 -13.05 -18.49 -13.61
N ALA A 835 -13.91 -17.48 -13.46
CA ALA A 835 -14.48 -16.73 -14.58
C ALA A 835 -13.40 -16.04 -15.42
N SER A 836 -12.41 -15.42 -14.77
CA SER A 836 -11.27 -14.80 -15.44
C SER A 836 -10.42 -15.83 -16.20
N ASN A 837 -10.06 -16.94 -15.55
CA ASN A 837 -9.17 -17.95 -16.12
C ASN A 837 -9.84 -18.71 -17.29
N LEU A 838 -11.14 -18.98 -17.22
CA LEU A 838 -11.90 -19.54 -18.34
C LEU A 838 -11.90 -18.60 -19.54
N ARG A 839 -12.10 -17.30 -19.32
CA ARG A 839 -12.01 -16.30 -20.38
C ARG A 839 -10.57 -16.14 -20.86
N ALA A 840 -9.58 -16.27 -19.99
CA ALA A 840 -8.18 -16.25 -20.39
C ALA A 840 -7.88 -17.41 -21.34
N ASP A 841 -8.36 -18.62 -21.04
CA ASP A 841 -8.24 -19.80 -21.89
C ASP A 841 -8.91 -19.58 -23.26
N ASN A 842 -10.14 -19.04 -23.31
CA ASN A 842 -10.80 -18.69 -24.58
C ASN A 842 -9.89 -17.89 -25.52
N TYR A 843 -9.07 -16.97 -25.00
CA TYR A 843 -8.19 -16.09 -25.77
C TYR A 843 -6.70 -16.47 -25.69
N GLN A 844 -6.39 -17.67 -25.18
CA GLN A 844 -5.03 -18.17 -25.02
C GLN A 844 -4.12 -17.20 -24.22
N ILE A 845 -4.69 -16.60 -23.18
CA ILE A 845 -4.00 -15.72 -22.23
C ILE A 845 -3.54 -16.57 -21.04
N THR A 846 -2.33 -16.33 -20.56
CA THR A 846 -1.81 -17.05 -19.38
C THR A 846 -2.69 -16.78 -18.15
N PRO A 847 -3.22 -17.82 -17.48
CA PRO A 847 -4.10 -17.65 -16.33
C PRO A 847 -3.37 -17.02 -15.13
N ALA A 848 -4.14 -16.48 -14.19
CA ALA A 848 -3.64 -15.96 -12.92
C ALA A 848 -4.04 -16.88 -11.77
N ASP A 849 -3.21 -16.94 -10.73
CA ASP A 849 -3.60 -17.53 -9.46
C ASP A 849 -4.59 -16.62 -8.70
N VAL A 850 -5.15 -17.15 -7.62
CA VAL A 850 -6.10 -16.42 -6.75
C VAL A 850 -5.46 -15.16 -6.19
N MET A 851 -4.17 -15.18 -5.88
CA MET A 851 -3.47 -14.04 -5.29
C MET A 851 -3.36 -12.87 -6.27
N LYS A 852 -2.87 -13.11 -7.48
CA LYS A 852 -2.80 -12.10 -8.54
C LYS A 852 -4.20 -11.62 -8.93
N THR A 853 -5.18 -12.52 -8.95
CA THR A 853 -6.58 -12.16 -9.20
C THR A 853 -7.13 -11.25 -8.10
N LYS A 854 -6.92 -11.60 -6.82
CA LYS A 854 -7.32 -10.82 -5.65
C LYS A 854 -6.68 -9.44 -5.66
N GLN A 855 -5.42 -9.34 -6.08
CA GLN A 855 -4.74 -8.06 -6.22
C GLN A 855 -5.47 -7.12 -7.20
N ILE A 856 -5.76 -7.62 -8.39
CA ILE A 856 -6.30 -6.82 -9.49
C ILE A 856 -7.79 -6.54 -9.26
N ALA A 857 -8.59 -7.58 -8.98
CA ALA A 857 -10.03 -7.47 -8.74
C ALA A 857 -10.35 -6.65 -7.49
N GLY A 858 -9.51 -6.77 -6.45
CA GLY A 858 -9.65 -6.05 -5.20
C GLY A 858 -9.01 -4.66 -5.18
N ARG A 859 -8.42 -4.20 -6.30
CA ARG A 859 -7.67 -2.94 -6.41
C ARG A 859 -6.70 -2.73 -5.24
N ILE A 860 -5.96 -3.78 -4.91
CA ILE A 860 -5.14 -3.82 -3.70
C ILE A 860 -3.92 -2.91 -3.86
N ILE A 861 -3.88 -1.84 -3.05
CA ILE A 861 -2.73 -0.96 -2.94
C ILE A 861 -1.62 -1.66 -2.11
N PRO A 862 -0.41 -1.84 -2.68
CA PRO A 862 0.74 -2.34 -1.92
C PRO A 862 1.11 -1.39 -0.79
N ALA A 863 1.48 -1.90 0.38
CA ALA A 863 1.79 -1.06 1.53
C ALA A 863 2.80 -1.73 2.47
N LEU A 864 3.66 -0.91 3.10
CA LEU A 864 4.70 -1.33 4.03
C LEU A 864 4.65 -0.50 5.32
N ALA A 865 4.94 -1.12 6.45
CA ALA A 865 5.04 -0.44 7.74
C ALA A 865 6.16 0.61 7.75
N THR A 866 7.29 0.31 7.10
CA THR A 866 8.46 1.19 6.97
C THR A 866 8.13 2.53 6.31
N THR A 867 7.53 2.50 5.10
CA THR A 867 7.09 3.71 4.39
C THR A 867 6.06 4.49 5.19
N THR A 868 5.12 3.78 5.81
CA THR A 868 4.03 4.39 6.59
C THR A 868 4.57 5.14 7.80
N ALA A 869 5.52 4.55 8.54
CA ALA A 869 6.15 5.19 9.69
C ALA A 869 6.94 6.44 9.27
N ALA A 870 7.66 6.39 8.14
CA ALA A 870 8.41 7.53 7.66
C ALA A 870 7.51 8.69 7.23
N VAL A 871 6.45 8.40 6.46
CA VAL A 871 5.47 9.41 6.01
C VAL A 871 4.72 10.02 7.18
N ALA A 872 4.24 9.21 8.14
CA ALA A 872 3.56 9.74 9.32
C ALA A 872 4.47 10.61 10.20
N GLY A 873 5.77 10.29 10.27
CA GLY A 873 6.76 11.13 10.91
C GLY A 873 6.90 12.49 10.21
N LEU A 874 7.00 12.51 8.87
CA LEU A 874 7.04 13.75 8.08
C LEU A 874 5.78 14.61 8.28
N VAL A 875 4.59 13.99 8.32
CA VAL A 875 3.34 14.71 8.63
C VAL A 875 3.42 15.40 10.00
N CYS A 876 3.95 14.72 11.01
CA CYS A 876 4.08 15.30 12.34
C CYS A 876 5.20 16.36 12.43
N ILE A 877 6.20 16.33 11.55
CA ILE A 877 7.16 17.44 11.40
C ILE A 877 6.45 18.69 10.89
N GLU A 878 5.58 18.54 9.88
CA GLU A 878 4.78 19.67 9.37
C GLU A 878 3.79 20.18 10.41
N LEU A 879 3.23 19.30 11.24
CA LEU A 879 2.35 19.67 12.34
C LEU A 879 3.04 20.63 13.34
N TYR A 880 4.33 20.46 13.64
CA TYR A 880 5.04 21.40 14.52
C TYR A 880 5.03 22.84 13.96
N LYS A 881 5.02 23.02 12.64
CA LYS A 881 4.99 24.36 12.04
C LYS A 881 3.66 25.09 12.30
N MET A 882 2.61 24.36 12.70
CA MET A 882 1.24 24.86 12.75
C MET A 882 0.69 25.07 14.17
N ILE A 883 1.50 24.84 15.21
CA ILE A 883 1.04 24.95 16.58
C ILE A 883 0.94 26.41 17.02
N GLY A 884 -0.29 26.87 17.26
CA GLY A 884 -0.61 28.17 17.84
C GLY A 884 -0.91 28.10 19.33
N ASP A 885 -1.39 29.21 19.90
CA ASP A 885 -1.78 29.34 21.32
C ASP A 885 -3.10 28.62 21.68
N GLY A 886 -3.79 28.07 20.67
CA GLY A 886 -5.03 27.30 20.82
C GLY A 886 -6.29 28.03 20.34
N HIS A 887 -6.21 29.24 19.78
CA HIS A 887 -7.38 29.96 19.26
C HIS A 887 -7.43 30.05 17.74
N GLN A 888 -6.30 30.36 17.10
CA GLN A 888 -6.19 30.39 15.64
C GLN A 888 -4.87 29.74 15.19
N PRO A 889 -4.83 29.18 13.97
CA PRO A 889 -3.58 28.76 13.35
C PRO A 889 -2.59 29.95 13.26
N PRO A 890 -1.28 29.75 13.49
CA PRO A 890 -0.29 30.82 13.42
C PRO A 890 -0.14 31.38 11.98
N ASN A 891 0.30 32.62 11.81
CA ASN A 891 0.52 33.19 10.47
C ASN A 891 1.85 32.72 9.86
N VAL A 892 1.94 31.43 9.53
CA VAL A 892 3.17 30.79 9.03
C VAL A 892 3.56 31.35 7.66
N PRO A 893 4.82 31.80 7.45
CA PRO A 893 5.30 32.22 6.14
C PRO A 893 5.39 31.05 5.15
N LEU A 894 5.03 31.27 3.89
CA LEU A 894 5.08 30.24 2.83
C LEU A 894 6.45 29.56 2.71
N LYS A 895 7.55 30.28 2.96
CA LYS A 895 8.93 29.76 2.90
C LYS A 895 9.22 28.65 3.92
N VAL A 896 8.38 28.46 4.93
CA VAL A 896 8.53 27.41 5.96
C VAL A 896 7.96 26.07 5.45
N PHE A 897 7.10 26.10 4.43
CA PHE A 897 6.53 24.94 3.75
C PHE A 897 7.18 24.66 2.38
N LYS A 898 8.13 25.50 1.96
CA LYS A 898 8.96 25.29 0.77
C LYS A 898 10.27 24.67 1.20
#